data_AF-A0A6P0VR16-F1
#
_entry.id   AF-A0A6P0VR16-F1
#
_cell.length_a   1.000
_cell.length_b   1.000
_cell.length_c   1.000
_cell.angle_alpha   90.00
_cell.angle_beta   90.00
_cell.angle_gamma   90.00
#
_symmetry.space_group_name_H-M   'P 1'
#
loop_
_entity.id
_entity.type
_entity.pdbx_description
1 polymer ?
#
loop_
_entity_poly.entity_id
_entity_poly.type
_entity_poly.pdbx_seq_one_letter_code
_entity_poly.pdbx_strand_id
1 'polypeptide(L)'
;MTTQHIHRFILEDDQGRKEYLLEGLSYSIGRDKRADIRIFSQFVNRQHATLIPQLREDGSYFYQIIDGNAKGKPSTNGLLLNGQKCQAHYLEDQDEIIFGPQARATYYTTDTRPNVPGNKPKLGSLYAQSPEGNSLAFPLKHTEVQAKLTGNVSRVEVRQTFENPFNSTLEATYIFPLPNEAAVDDMEIRIGDRTIKGNIKKRIEAQQIYEQAKKQGRTAGLLEQKRDNIFTQSLANIKPGEQIDVVIRYTDSLKFLRGDYEFFFPMVVGPRYIPGTTIETNTVGGGSASTPMAMNQDTDLVPDASRLNAPILPPGTRSGHDIKVTVDIDAGVEIKDVYSPSHQIQIERQGHRMQVTLAKRDTIPNKDLILRYLVASDRTQTTVLTQADKRGGHFAVYLIPAIDYPQEQIVPKDVLFLIDTSGSQHGEPLKKCQELMRRFINGLHGNDTFNIMDFSDTTRQLSPVPLPNTEPNRHHAINYINHLTAGGGTHLLRGIQAVLNFPEVEPGKLRSIVLLTDGYIGNENQILAEVQQYLKPGNRLYSFGTGSSVNRFLLNRIAEIGRGMSQIIRHDEPTEKVAEEFFRQINNPVLTNIELIWQGEGESPIIYPAIPSDLFAEQPLVLFGRKSDGCGGILQVTGTIAGGGLYQQSFELNFEDSSNRAIAQLWGRARIKDLMNLMLKGETKVGVDEVTDTALSYKLLSQYTAFVAVSDEVRVNPQESSVAVQVPVEMPEAVSYEGIFGNLAQSYAPVNKKREVAPQLAPTGPIDEYDITLISPGSLGVEEDEYDSDLSSPPALEPPSISSSPQKPADVKPKNRLQILSVTELNESAIVSLTRHLEFINLPPNVSGELVFEFYLTKGRVQELTIDEQASSIKNKSAKEKSAIAVIQRTLLTWRISEKLLRKPKNLRERFSALTKQSPQLPVKKIRLIVQI
;
A
#
# COMPACT_ATOMS: atom_id res chain seq x y z
N MET A 1 37.57 13.08 9.76
CA MET A 1 36.78 12.04 10.43
C MET A 1 36.60 12.53 11.86
N THR A 2 35.40 13.02 12.16
CA THR A 2 34.99 13.55 13.46
C THR A 2 34.49 12.38 14.31
N THR A 3 35.17 12.07 15.41
CA THR A 3 34.72 11.05 16.37
C THR A 3 33.53 11.62 17.13
N GLN A 4 32.30 11.23 16.79
CA GLN A 4 31.12 11.63 17.57
C GLN A 4 31.03 10.74 18.82
N HIS A 5 31.37 11.30 19.98
CA HIS A 5 31.21 10.64 21.27
C HIS A 5 29.74 10.74 21.71
N ILE A 6 29.20 9.67 22.29
CA ILE A 6 27.88 9.71 22.91
C ILE A 6 28.07 10.13 24.36
N HIS A 7 27.40 11.21 24.75
CA HIS A 7 27.50 11.79 26.09
C HIS A 7 26.25 11.45 26.92
N ARG A 8 26.44 10.66 27.98
CA ARG A 8 25.36 10.25 28.89
C ARG A 8 25.57 10.88 30.25
N PHE A 9 24.48 11.35 30.84
CA PHE A 9 24.45 11.94 32.17
C PHE A 9 23.46 11.18 33.04
N ILE A 10 23.97 10.41 33.99
CA ILE A 10 23.17 9.51 34.82
C ILE A 10 22.98 10.18 36.18
N LEU A 11 21.78 10.66 36.46
CA LEU A 11 21.40 11.31 37.72
C LEU A 11 20.80 10.27 38.69
N GLU A 12 21.22 10.33 39.95
CA GLU A 12 20.61 9.62 41.08
C GLU A 12 20.16 10.67 42.12
N ASP A 13 18.85 10.73 42.36
CA ASP A 13 18.23 11.65 43.33
C ASP A 13 17.17 10.93 44.21
N ASP A 14 16.42 11.68 45.01
CA ASP A 14 15.39 11.15 45.92
C ASP A 14 14.24 10.41 45.18
N GLN A 15 14.16 10.50 43.85
CA GLN A 15 13.19 9.79 43.02
C GLN A 15 13.80 8.62 42.24
N GLY A 16 15.06 8.28 42.51
CA GLY A 16 15.78 7.18 41.90
C GLY A 16 16.69 7.60 40.75
N ARG A 17 17.16 6.61 39.99
CA ARG A 17 18.13 6.78 38.90
C ARG A 17 17.44 7.15 37.58
N LYS A 18 17.95 8.18 36.89
CA LYS A 18 17.50 8.67 35.58
C LYS A 18 18.68 8.89 34.66
N GLU A 19 18.54 8.57 33.38
CA GLU A 19 19.57 8.74 32.36
C GLU A 19 19.16 9.82 31.35
N TYR A 20 20.08 10.74 31.05
CA TYR A 20 19.91 11.82 30.10
C TYR A 20 20.96 11.70 28.99
N LEU A 21 20.51 11.71 27.74
CA LEU A 21 21.38 11.78 26.57
C LEU A 21 21.61 13.27 26.23
N LEU A 22 22.87 13.69 26.14
CA LEU A 22 23.21 15.09 25.94
C LEU A 22 23.52 15.41 24.47
N GLU A 23 22.56 16.02 23.76
CA GLU A 23 22.61 16.41 22.35
C GLU A 23 22.36 17.92 22.11
N GLY A 24 21.87 18.63 23.13
CA GLY A 24 21.50 20.04 23.06
C GLY A 24 22.67 21.01 23.28
N LEU A 25 22.48 22.27 22.85
CA LEU A 25 23.48 23.34 22.96
C LEU A 25 23.67 23.90 24.38
N SER A 26 22.80 23.54 25.32
CA SER A 26 22.88 23.89 26.75
C SER A 26 21.86 23.08 27.53
N TYR A 27 22.19 22.68 28.76
CA TYR A 27 21.23 22.10 29.72
C TYR A 27 21.28 22.85 31.05
N SER A 28 20.11 23.26 31.53
CA SER A 28 19.93 23.77 32.89
C SER A 28 19.65 22.64 33.88
N ILE A 29 20.39 22.61 34.98
CA ILE A 29 20.27 21.58 36.03
C ILE A 29 19.80 22.22 37.33
N GLY A 30 18.76 21.68 37.96
CA GLY A 30 18.30 22.14 39.28
C GLY A 30 16.93 21.62 39.68
N ARG A 31 16.40 22.07 40.82
CA ARG A 31 15.08 21.62 41.32
C ARG A 31 13.87 22.30 40.69
N ASP A 32 14.08 23.31 39.85
CA ASP A 32 12.97 24.00 39.17
C ASP A 32 12.25 23.07 38.18
N LYS A 33 10.93 23.22 38.06
CA LYS A 33 10.11 22.46 37.11
C LYS A 33 10.43 22.76 35.65
N ARG A 34 11.09 23.90 35.38
CA ARG A 34 11.52 24.33 34.05
C ARG A 34 12.97 23.96 33.72
N ALA A 35 13.68 23.27 34.62
CA ALA A 35 15.05 22.81 34.35
C ALA A 35 15.04 21.64 33.36
N ASP A 36 15.99 21.63 32.43
CA ASP A 36 16.13 20.57 31.41
C ASP A 36 16.49 19.22 32.08
N ILE A 37 17.34 19.28 33.10
CA ILE A 37 17.67 18.16 33.99
C ILE A 37 17.19 18.52 35.40
N ARG A 38 16.00 18.04 35.74
CA ARG A 38 15.38 18.33 37.04
C ARG A 38 15.85 17.36 38.11
N ILE A 39 16.45 17.91 39.18
CA ILE A 39 16.88 17.17 40.36
C ILE A 39 15.85 17.31 41.49
N PHE A 40 15.39 16.18 42.01
CA PHE A 40 14.51 16.13 43.17
C PHE A 40 15.35 16.00 44.44
N SER A 41 15.74 17.15 45.00
CA SER A 41 16.38 17.23 46.31
C SER A 41 16.20 18.63 46.90
N GLN A 42 15.90 18.72 48.19
CA GLN A 42 15.77 20.00 48.90
C GLN A 42 17.10 20.76 49.04
N PHE A 43 18.22 20.06 48.90
CA PHE A 43 19.57 20.60 49.01
C PHE A 43 20.11 21.16 47.68
N VAL A 44 19.30 21.14 46.60
CA VAL A 44 19.69 21.63 45.28
C VAL A 44 19.03 22.98 44.99
N ASN A 45 19.76 23.96 44.47
CA ASN A 45 19.19 25.24 44.05
C ASN A 45 18.18 25.07 42.88
N ARG A 46 17.25 26.04 42.72
CA ARG A 46 16.29 26.03 41.60
C ARG A 46 17.01 25.94 40.25
N GLN A 47 18.12 26.64 40.11
CA GLN A 47 19.12 26.48 39.07
C GLN A 47 20.46 26.27 39.78
N HIS A 48 21.00 25.06 39.69
CA HIS A 48 22.19 24.63 40.43
C HIS A 48 23.43 24.59 39.54
N ALA A 49 23.31 24.09 38.31
CA ALA A 49 24.42 24.03 37.37
C ALA A 49 23.93 24.20 35.92
N THR A 50 24.86 24.47 35.02
CA THR A 50 24.61 24.54 33.57
C THR A 50 25.64 23.67 32.84
N LEU A 51 25.18 22.83 31.90
CA LEU A 51 26.04 22.07 30.99
C LEU A 51 26.08 22.74 29.63
N ILE A 52 27.26 22.94 29.07
CA ILE A 52 27.45 23.58 27.76
C ILE A 52 28.45 22.74 26.95
N PRO A 53 28.15 22.39 25.68
CA PRO A 53 29.09 21.69 24.83
C PRO A 53 30.23 22.61 24.41
N GLN A 54 31.43 22.05 24.34
CA GLN A 54 32.67 22.70 23.93
C GLN A 54 33.25 21.92 22.76
N LEU A 55 33.55 22.62 21.66
CA LEU A 55 34.12 21.98 20.48
C LEU A 55 35.60 21.67 20.70
N ARG A 56 36.01 20.48 20.26
CA ARG A 56 37.40 20.10 20.05
C ARG A 56 37.83 20.51 18.64
N GLU A 57 39.15 20.66 18.45
CA GLU A 57 39.74 21.00 17.15
C GLU A 57 39.43 19.96 16.07
N ASP A 58 39.13 18.71 16.46
CA ASP A 58 38.77 17.63 15.54
C ASP A 58 37.30 17.62 15.12
N GLY A 59 36.48 18.56 15.62
CA GLY A 59 35.05 18.73 15.34
C GLY A 59 34.11 17.89 16.22
N SER A 60 34.64 17.10 17.16
CA SER A 60 33.85 16.50 18.24
C SER A 60 33.55 17.53 19.34
N TYR A 61 32.63 17.25 20.26
CA TYR A 61 32.37 18.11 21.40
C TYR A 61 32.41 17.33 22.72
N PHE A 62 32.54 18.03 23.83
CA PHE A 62 32.49 17.50 25.21
C PHE A 62 31.74 18.50 26.08
N TYR A 63 31.20 18.09 27.21
CA TYR A 63 30.41 19.00 28.04
C TYR A 63 31.24 19.61 29.14
N GLN A 64 31.17 20.94 29.27
CA GLN A 64 31.60 21.64 30.47
C GLN A 64 30.41 21.81 31.41
N ILE A 65 30.57 21.40 32.67
CA ILE A 65 29.64 21.75 33.73
C ILE A 65 30.11 23.02 34.45
N ILE A 66 29.19 23.93 34.73
CA ILE A 66 29.45 25.19 35.41
C ILE A 66 28.52 25.29 36.62
N ASP A 67 29.08 25.59 37.79
CA ASP A 67 28.34 25.84 39.02
C ASP A 67 27.57 27.16 38.92
N GLY A 68 26.24 27.09 39.02
CA GLY A 68 25.36 28.23 38.91
C GLY A 68 24.56 28.30 37.61
N ASN A 69 23.84 29.41 37.47
CA ASN A 69 23.01 29.66 36.29
C ASN A 69 23.78 30.32 35.14
N ALA A 70 23.17 30.39 33.95
CA ALA A 70 23.72 31.04 32.76
C ALA A 70 24.05 32.55 32.92
N LYS A 71 23.73 33.18 34.07
CA LYS A 71 24.09 34.56 34.42
C LYS A 71 25.29 34.64 35.37
N GLY A 72 25.96 33.53 35.66
CA GLY A 72 27.16 33.47 36.50
C GLY A 72 26.91 33.54 38.01
N LYS A 73 25.67 33.33 38.47
CA LYS A 73 25.37 33.27 39.92
C LYS A 73 25.62 31.83 40.42
N PRO A 74 26.62 31.58 41.29
CA PRO A 74 26.97 30.24 41.75
C PRO A 74 25.86 29.62 42.61
N SER A 75 25.85 28.29 42.71
CA SER A 75 24.96 27.61 43.65
C SER A 75 25.37 27.88 45.09
N THR A 76 24.43 27.71 46.02
CA THR A 76 24.66 27.98 47.45
C THR A 76 25.53 26.90 48.10
N ASN A 77 25.40 25.66 47.63
CA ASN A 77 26.08 24.49 48.20
C ASN A 77 27.36 24.11 47.43
N GLY A 78 27.58 24.71 46.27
CA GLY A 78 28.70 24.43 45.39
C GLY A 78 28.55 23.10 44.65
N LEU A 79 29.29 22.96 43.55
CA LEU A 79 29.41 21.70 42.82
C LEU A 79 30.65 20.93 43.30
N LEU A 80 30.47 19.67 43.67
CA LEU A 80 31.57 18.74 43.97
C LEU A 80 31.76 17.81 42.78
N LEU A 81 32.96 17.78 42.21
CA LEU A 81 33.31 16.85 41.14
C LEU A 81 34.43 15.92 41.64
N ASN A 82 34.20 14.61 41.58
CA ASN A 82 35.11 13.59 42.09
C ASN A 82 35.62 13.89 43.52
N GLY A 83 34.74 14.45 44.36
CA GLY A 83 35.03 14.83 45.74
C GLY A 83 35.69 16.21 45.95
N GLN A 84 35.97 16.98 44.89
CA GLN A 84 36.58 18.32 44.97
C GLN A 84 35.59 19.42 44.56
N LYS A 85 35.60 20.56 45.27
CA LYS A 85 34.75 21.71 44.89
C LYS A 85 35.26 22.33 43.59
N CYS A 86 34.37 22.57 42.64
CA CYS A 86 34.70 23.20 41.37
C CYS A 86 33.66 24.28 41.01
N GLN A 87 34.10 25.31 40.29
CA GLN A 87 33.21 26.34 39.72
C GLN A 87 32.88 26.05 38.26
N ALA A 88 33.79 25.41 37.55
CA ALA A 88 33.57 24.86 36.22
C ALA A 88 34.50 23.66 36.01
N HIS A 89 34.05 22.67 35.26
CA HIS A 89 34.85 21.51 34.92
C HIS A 89 34.48 20.95 33.55
N TYR A 90 35.47 20.50 32.79
CA TYR A 90 35.27 19.80 31.54
C TYR A 90 35.09 18.33 31.83
N LEU A 91 33.90 17.80 31.57
CA LEU A 91 33.56 16.45 32.00
C LEU A 91 34.32 15.38 31.21
N GLU A 92 34.92 14.46 31.94
CA GLU A 92 35.60 13.26 31.45
C GLU A 92 34.78 11.99 31.74
N ASP A 93 35.04 10.91 31.00
CA ASP A 93 34.33 9.64 31.21
C ASP A 93 34.42 9.19 32.67
N GLN A 94 33.27 8.83 33.25
CA GLN A 94 33.07 8.40 34.63
C GLN A 94 33.19 9.49 35.70
N ASP A 95 33.20 10.77 35.34
CA ASP A 95 33.14 11.86 36.32
C ASP A 95 31.89 11.77 37.19
N GLU A 96 32.09 11.73 38.51
CA GLU A 96 31.04 11.82 39.51
C GLU A 96 30.83 13.28 39.93
N ILE A 97 29.60 13.75 39.81
CA ILE A 97 29.16 15.10 40.13
C ILE A 97 28.19 15.02 41.30
N ILE A 98 28.49 15.69 42.41
CA ILE A 98 27.63 15.72 43.60
C ILE A 98 27.05 17.12 43.74
N PHE A 99 25.71 17.20 43.72
CA PHE A 99 24.93 18.44 43.86
C PHE A 99 24.45 18.67 45.30
N GLY A 100 24.47 17.64 46.14
CA GLY A 100 24.05 17.69 47.53
C GLY A 100 23.83 16.30 48.12
N PRO A 101 23.42 16.20 49.40
CA PRO A 101 23.05 14.93 50.01
C PRO A 101 22.03 14.18 49.15
N GLN A 102 22.34 12.93 48.81
CA GLN A 102 21.51 12.03 47.99
C GLN A 102 21.21 12.53 46.57
N ALA A 103 21.93 13.54 46.07
CA ALA A 103 21.80 14.05 44.71
C ALA A 103 23.17 14.06 44.02
N ARG A 104 23.40 13.06 43.16
CA ARG A 104 24.64 12.92 42.39
C ARG A 104 24.36 12.53 40.95
N ALA A 105 25.31 12.76 40.07
CA ALA A 105 25.28 12.25 38.72
C ALA A 105 26.63 11.65 38.33
N THR A 106 26.63 10.76 37.35
CA THR A 106 27.85 10.25 36.72
C THR A 106 27.77 10.52 35.23
N TYR A 107 28.82 11.11 34.69
CA TYR A 107 28.95 11.38 33.26
C TYR A 107 29.69 10.24 32.57
N TYR A 108 29.24 9.83 31.40
CA TYR A 108 29.90 8.82 30.57
C TYR A 108 30.08 9.32 29.15
N THR A 109 31.24 9.05 28.56
CA THR A 109 31.48 9.24 27.13
C THR A 109 31.81 7.89 26.52
N THR A 110 30.88 7.32 25.77
CA THR A 110 31.15 6.07 25.07
C THR A 110 31.64 6.34 23.66
N ASP A 111 32.82 5.81 23.36
CA ASP A 111 33.27 5.65 21.98
C ASP A 111 32.32 4.70 21.26
N THR A 112 31.91 5.05 20.04
CA THR A 112 31.10 4.20 19.19
C THR A 112 31.90 3.00 18.68
N ARG A 113 32.23 2.05 19.57
CA ARG A 113 32.52 0.65 19.21
C ARG A 113 32.08 -0.33 20.30
N PRO A 114 30.86 -0.89 20.20
CA PRO A 114 30.62 -2.25 20.67
C PRO A 114 31.27 -3.21 19.66
N ASN A 115 32.30 -3.92 20.12
CA ASN A 115 32.98 -4.96 19.36
C ASN A 115 32.07 -6.21 19.32
N VAL A 116 31.29 -6.38 18.26
CA VAL A 116 30.61 -7.65 17.95
C VAL A 116 31.55 -8.48 17.06
N PRO A 117 31.98 -9.70 17.45
CA PRO A 117 32.66 -10.60 16.53
C PRO A 117 31.63 -11.09 15.50
N GLY A 118 31.68 -10.58 14.27
CA GLY A 118 30.91 -11.15 13.16
C GLY A 118 30.32 -10.23 12.10
N ASN A 119 30.95 -9.11 11.74
CA ASN A 119 30.92 -8.56 10.37
C ASN A 119 31.76 -7.30 10.34
N LYS A 120 32.96 -7.35 9.75
CA LYS A 120 33.70 -6.11 9.47
C LYS A 120 33.00 -5.40 8.30
N PRO A 121 32.52 -4.15 8.45
CA PRO A 121 32.04 -3.36 7.31
C PRO A 121 33.20 -3.10 6.36
N LYS A 122 32.95 -3.17 5.04
CA LYS A 122 33.93 -2.74 4.04
C LYS A 122 34.15 -1.22 4.15
N LEU A 123 35.38 -0.76 3.94
CA LEU A 123 35.63 0.65 3.63
C LEU A 123 34.85 1.01 2.37
N GLY A 124 33.91 1.96 2.47
CA GLY A 124 33.10 2.45 1.34
C GLY A 124 31.62 2.07 1.35
N SER A 125 31.14 1.29 2.33
CA SER A 125 29.73 0.89 2.42
C SER A 125 28.95 1.77 3.43
N LEU A 126 27.86 2.40 3.00
CA LEU A 126 26.94 3.14 3.86
C LEU A 126 26.02 2.16 4.61
N TYR A 127 26.06 2.17 5.93
CA TYR A 127 25.13 1.46 6.81
C TYR A 127 24.43 2.48 7.70
N ALA A 128 23.11 2.38 7.86
CA ALA A 128 22.43 3.13 8.91
C ALA A 128 22.41 2.27 10.18
N GLN A 129 22.90 2.80 11.30
CA GLN A 129 22.67 2.18 12.60
C GLN A 129 21.30 2.63 13.10
N SER A 130 20.40 1.68 13.37
CA SER A 130 19.20 1.99 14.13
C SER A 130 19.59 2.40 15.57
N PRO A 131 18.72 3.11 16.31
CA PRO A 131 18.92 3.42 17.73
C PRO A 131 19.18 2.17 18.61
N GLU A 132 18.82 0.98 18.11
CA GLU A 132 19.03 -0.32 18.77
C GLU A 132 20.39 -0.97 18.44
N GLY A 133 21.22 -0.34 17.60
CA GLY A 133 22.52 -0.86 17.17
C GLY A 133 22.46 -1.83 15.99
N ASN A 134 21.29 -2.02 15.36
CA ASN A 134 21.16 -2.85 14.16
C ASN A 134 21.69 -2.12 12.93
N SER A 135 22.57 -2.76 12.16
CA SER A 135 23.09 -2.24 10.89
C SER A 135 22.09 -2.52 9.76
N LEU A 136 21.41 -1.48 9.28
CA LEU A 136 20.58 -1.53 8.08
C LEU A 136 21.49 -1.49 6.85
N ALA A 137 21.46 -2.57 6.08
CA ALA A 137 22.12 -2.64 4.79
C ALA A 137 21.14 -2.26 3.68
N PHE A 138 21.64 -1.53 2.68
CA PHE A 138 20.87 -1.10 1.52
C PHE A 138 21.45 -1.75 0.25
N PRO A 139 20.91 -2.93 -0.16
CA PRO A 139 21.40 -3.62 -1.35
C PRO A 139 21.15 -2.85 -2.64
N LEU A 140 20.01 -2.17 -2.77
CA LEU A 140 19.70 -1.35 -3.94
C LEU A 140 20.53 -0.06 -3.89
N LYS A 141 21.36 0.16 -4.91
CA LYS A 141 22.29 1.30 -5.00
C LYS A 141 21.79 2.39 -5.93
N HIS A 142 21.25 2.00 -7.08
CA HIS A 142 20.87 2.95 -8.13
C HIS A 142 19.71 2.42 -8.95
N THR A 143 18.84 3.34 -9.40
CA THR A 143 17.85 3.07 -10.46
C THR A 143 18.10 4.01 -11.62
N GLU A 144 18.25 3.47 -12.83
CA GLU A 144 18.26 4.25 -14.07
C GLU A 144 17.00 3.93 -14.89
N VAL A 145 16.30 4.96 -15.33
CA VAL A 145 15.10 4.87 -16.16
C VAL A 145 15.36 5.57 -17.49
N GLN A 146 15.15 4.85 -18.58
CA GLN A 146 15.21 5.39 -19.94
C GLN A 146 13.87 5.17 -20.61
N ALA A 147 13.17 6.26 -20.93
CA ALA A 147 11.88 6.24 -21.60
C ALA A 147 11.98 6.83 -23.01
N LYS A 148 11.35 6.18 -23.98
CA LYS A 148 11.18 6.68 -25.35
C LYS A 148 9.68 6.84 -25.61
N LEU A 149 9.25 8.07 -25.84
CA LEU A 149 7.86 8.42 -26.12
C LEU A 149 7.72 8.63 -27.62
N THR A 150 6.81 7.88 -28.25
CA THR A 150 6.52 8.00 -29.69
C THR A 150 5.01 8.09 -29.86
N GLY A 151 4.53 9.28 -30.25
CA GLY A 151 3.10 9.59 -30.26
C GLY A 151 2.47 9.39 -28.88
N ASN A 152 1.55 8.43 -28.78
CA ASN A 152 0.76 8.14 -27.56
C ASN A 152 1.32 6.97 -26.74
N VAL A 153 2.47 6.42 -27.13
CA VAL A 153 3.03 5.20 -26.55
C VAL A 153 4.40 5.48 -25.96
N SER A 154 4.66 4.91 -24.79
CA SER A 154 5.96 4.92 -24.15
C SER A 154 6.57 3.53 -24.15
N ARG A 155 7.87 3.45 -24.43
CA ARG A 155 8.71 2.27 -24.17
C ARG A 155 9.73 2.64 -23.11
N VAL A 156 9.72 1.92 -21.99
CA VAL A 156 10.56 2.24 -20.83
C VAL A 156 11.47 1.06 -20.49
N GLU A 157 12.73 1.35 -20.22
CA GLU A 157 13.71 0.44 -19.64
C GLU A 157 14.07 0.95 -18.23
N VAL A 158 13.92 0.07 -17.24
CA VAL A 158 14.29 0.33 -15.84
C VAL A 158 15.45 -0.59 -15.49
N ARG A 159 16.61 -0.03 -15.16
CA ARG A 159 17.77 -0.75 -14.67
C ARG A 159 17.96 -0.49 -13.18
N GLN A 160 17.88 -1.54 -12.38
CA GLN A 160 18.10 -1.48 -10.93
C GLN A 160 19.41 -2.18 -10.58
N THR A 161 20.31 -1.46 -9.94
CA THR A 161 21.64 -1.93 -9.56
C THR A 161 21.64 -2.34 -8.09
N PHE A 162 21.92 -3.62 -7.84
CA PHE A 162 22.06 -4.21 -6.51
C PHE A 162 23.52 -4.53 -6.22
N GLU A 163 23.95 -4.30 -4.99
CA GLU A 163 25.26 -4.71 -4.48
C GLU A 163 25.04 -5.52 -3.20
N ASN A 164 25.84 -6.57 -3.01
CA ASN A 164 25.89 -7.29 -1.73
C ASN A 164 26.92 -6.65 -0.76
N PRO A 165 26.48 -5.92 0.28
CA PRO A 165 27.38 -5.28 1.24
C PRO A 165 27.86 -6.23 2.34
N PHE A 166 27.46 -7.51 2.35
CA PHE A 166 27.79 -8.47 3.39
C PHE A 166 28.99 -9.34 2.99
N ASN A 167 29.59 -9.98 4.00
CA ASN A 167 30.64 -10.99 3.80
C ASN A 167 30.07 -12.41 3.56
N SER A 168 28.75 -12.54 3.51
CA SER A 168 28.00 -13.77 3.24
C SER A 168 27.12 -13.60 2.01
N THR A 169 26.59 -14.72 1.51
CA THR A 169 25.69 -14.71 0.35
C THR A 169 24.42 -13.93 0.65
N LEU A 170 23.98 -13.07 -0.27
CA LEU A 170 22.77 -12.26 -0.11
C LEU A 170 21.61 -12.84 -0.93
N GLU A 171 20.44 -12.86 -0.29
CA GLU A 171 19.14 -12.90 -0.92
C GLU A 171 18.44 -11.55 -0.69
N ALA A 172 18.05 -10.88 -1.77
CA ALA A 172 17.37 -9.59 -1.70
C ALA A 172 15.95 -9.71 -2.25
N THR A 173 14.97 -9.13 -1.55
CA THR A 173 13.60 -8.98 -2.04
C THR A 173 13.27 -7.49 -2.08
N TYR A 174 12.97 -6.97 -3.27
CA TYR A 174 12.61 -5.57 -3.48
C TYR A 174 11.15 -5.46 -3.94
N ILE A 175 10.36 -4.68 -3.22
CA ILE A 175 8.97 -4.36 -3.58
C ILE A 175 8.96 -2.94 -4.11
N PHE A 176 8.52 -2.76 -5.36
CA PHE A 176 8.60 -1.49 -6.06
C PHE A 176 7.40 -1.28 -6.98
N PRO A 177 7.10 -0.03 -7.35
CA PRO A 177 5.98 0.25 -8.23
C PRO A 177 6.42 0.29 -9.70
N LEU A 178 5.46 0.00 -10.59
CA LEU A 178 5.47 0.40 -12.01
C LEU A 178 4.08 0.96 -12.34
N PRO A 179 3.90 1.68 -13.47
CA PRO A 179 2.58 2.19 -13.86
C PRO A 179 1.54 1.07 -13.92
N ASN A 180 0.33 1.34 -13.44
CA ASN A 180 -0.72 0.32 -13.33
C ASN A 180 -1.23 -0.18 -14.68
N GLU A 181 -0.98 0.53 -15.79
CA GLU A 181 -1.35 0.11 -17.14
C GLU A 181 -0.15 -0.44 -17.93
N ALA A 182 1.03 -0.54 -17.31
CA ALA A 182 2.24 -1.02 -17.96
C ALA A 182 2.11 -2.48 -18.43
N ALA A 183 2.45 -2.71 -19.71
CA ALA A 183 2.64 -4.02 -20.29
C ALA A 183 4.10 -4.44 -20.14
N VAL A 184 4.45 -5.01 -18.98
CA VAL A 184 5.80 -5.51 -18.68
C VAL A 184 6.06 -6.79 -19.46
N ASP A 185 7.02 -6.75 -20.39
CA ASP A 185 7.22 -7.80 -21.39
C ASP A 185 8.63 -8.39 -21.47
N ASP A 186 9.55 -7.90 -20.65
CA ASP A 186 10.94 -8.35 -20.64
C ASP A 186 11.63 -8.17 -19.28
N MET A 187 12.54 -9.08 -18.97
CA MET A 187 13.40 -9.05 -17.80
C MET A 187 14.77 -9.65 -18.15
N GLU A 188 15.85 -8.99 -17.74
CA GLU A 188 17.22 -9.51 -17.85
C GLU A 188 17.98 -9.29 -16.54
N ILE A 189 18.93 -10.18 -16.24
CA ILE A 189 19.89 -10.02 -15.14
C ILE A 189 21.28 -9.92 -15.75
N ARG A 190 22.04 -8.88 -15.39
CA ARG A 190 23.43 -8.70 -15.81
C ARG A 190 24.37 -8.86 -14.63
N ILE A 191 25.40 -9.67 -14.81
CA ILE A 191 26.39 -9.96 -13.77
C ILE A 191 27.78 -9.96 -14.40
N GLY A 192 28.53 -8.88 -14.15
CA GLY A 192 29.70 -8.56 -14.99
C GLY A 192 29.28 -8.44 -16.46
N ASP A 193 29.99 -9.13 -17.35
CA ASP A 193 29.70 -9.12 -18.80
C ASP A 193 28.60 -10.10 -19.22
N ARG A 194 28.05 -10.90 -18.29
CA ARG A 194 27.05 -11.93 -18.61
C ARG A 194 25.64 -11.39 -18.50
N THR A 195 24.82 -11.63 -19.51
CA THR A 195 23.38 -11.34 -19.49
C THR A 195 22.57 -12.63 -19.47
N ILE A 196 21.70 -12.76 -18.47
CA ILE A 196 20.77 -13.88 -18.31
C ILE A 196 19.38 -13.36 -18.64
N LYS A 197 18.77 -13.90 -19.71
CA LYS A 197 17.40 -13.52 -20.09
C LYS A 197 16.38 -14.22 -19.21
N GLY A 198 15.40 -13.45 -18.73
CA GLY A 198 14.25 -13.96 -18.02
C GLY A 198 13.31 -14.68 -18.98
N ASN A 199 12.85 -15.86 -18.57
CA ASN A 199 11.78 -16.57 -19.27
C ASN A 199 10.48 -16.37 -18.52
N ILE A 200 9.45 -15.93 -19.23
CA ILE A 200 8.11 -15.86 -18.66
C ILE A 200 7.50 -17.26 -18.56
N LYS A 201 6.95 -17.56 -17.39
CA LYS A 201 6.34 -18.86 -17.05
C LYS A 201 5.06 -18.64 -16.25
N LYS A 202 4.28 -19.70 -16.06
CA LYS A 202 3.22 -19.69 -15.03
C LYS A 202 3.87 -19.36 -13.69
N ARG A 203 3.22 -18.54 -12.86
CA ARG A 203 3.83 -17.99 -11.64
C ARG A 203 4.35 -19.08 -10.71
N ILE A 204 3.55 -20.12 -10.46
CA ILE A 204 3.95 -21.25 -9.61
C ILE A 204 5.16 -22.00 -10.19
N GLU A 205 5.24 -22.18 -11.52
CA GLU A 205 6.39 -22.79 -12.19
C GLU A 205 7.64 -21.92 -12.03
N ALA A 206 7.53 -20.60 -12.25
CA ALA A 206 8.63 -19.66 -12.09
C ALA A 206 9.19 -19.66 -10.66
N GLN A 207 8.30 -19.65 -9.65
CA GLN A 207 8.67 -19.72 -8.24
C GLN A 207 9.43 -21.02 -7.90
N GLN A 208 9.01 -22.15 -8.47
CA GLN A 208 9.71 -23.43 -8.28
C GLN A 208 11.11 -23.40 -8.88
N ILE A 209 11.24 -22.90 -10.12
CA ILE A 209 12.52 -22.75 -10.81
C ILE A 209 13.46 -21.87 -9.98
N TYR A 210 12.96 -20.75 -9.47
CA TYR A 210 13.73 -19.85 -8.61
C TYR A 210 14.17 -20.53 -7.30
N GLU A 211 13.25 -21.17 -6.56
CA GLU A 211 13.58 -21.85 -5.29
C GLU A 211 14.52 -23.03 -5.49
N GLN A 212 14.45 -23.72 -6.63
CA GLN A 212 15.40 -24.77 -7.01
C GLN A 212 16.79 -24.18 -7.30
N ALA A 213 16.86 -23.12 -8.11
CA ALA A 213 18.11 -22.45 -8.43
C ALA A 213 18.80 -21.90 -7.17
N LYS A 214 18.02 -21.29 -6.28
CA LYS A 214 18.45 -20.83 -4.96
C LYS A 214 19.12 -21.94 -4.17
N LYS A 215 18.46 -23.10 -4.01
CA LYS A 215 19.01 -24.26 -3.29
C LYS A 215 20.22 -24.90 -3.96
N GLN A 216 20.36 -24.73 -5.26
CA GLN A 216 21.50 -25.22 -6.03
C GLN A 216 22.69 -24.26 -6.01
N GLY A 217 22.58 -23.10 -5.36
CA GLY A 217 23.65 -22.11 -5.31
C GLY A 217 23.82 -21.34 -6.63
N ARG A 218 22.81 -21.36 -7.51
CA ARG A 218 22.78 -20.60 -8.76
C ARG A 218 22.21 -19.21 -8.51
N THR A 219 22.81 -18.18 -9.09
CA THR A 219 22.22 -16.84 -9.04
C THR A 219 20.93 -16.85 -9.85
N ALA A 220 19.86 -16.38 -9.25
CA ALA A 220 18.56 -16.37 -9.88
C ALA A 220 17.83 -15.07 -9.54
N GLY A 221 17.00 -14.62 -10.47
CA GLY A 221 16.04 -13.55 -10.24
C GLY A 221 14.64 -13.99 -10.63
N LEU A 222 13.67 -13.51 -9.87
CA LEU A 222 12.25 -13.75 -10.05
C LEU A 222 11.54 -12.40 -9.99
N LEU A 223 10.81 -12.05 -11.03
CA LEU A 223 9.97 -10.85 -11.10
C LEU A 223 8.50 -11.26 -11.13
N GLU A 224 7.73 -10.76 -10.17
CA GLU A 224 6.31 -11.07 -9.99
C GLU A 224 5.47 -9.80 -9.88
N GLN A 225 4.22 -9.87 -10.33
CA GLN A 225 3.19 -8.85 -10.10
C GLN A 225 2.25 -9.30 -8.98
N LYS A 226 2.10 -8.48 -7.93
CA LYS A 226 1.18 -8.74 -6.80
C LYS A 226 -0.10 -7.94 -6.92
N ARG A 227 0.02 -6.70 -7.39
CA ARG A 227 -1.06 -5.82 -7.84
C ARG A 227 -0.61 -5.18 -9.14
N ASP A 228 -1.51 -4.58 -9.90
CA ASP A 228 -1.16 -3.95 -11.17
C ASP A 228 -0.07 -2.86 -11.05
N ASN A 229 0.08 -2.24 -9.87
CA ASN A 229 1.14 -1.28 -9.57
C ASN A 229 2.16 -1.77 -8.53
N ILE A 230 2.15 -3.04 -8.10
CA ILE A 230 3.12 -3.57 -7.13
C ILE A 230 3.81 -4.79 -7.70
N PHE A 231 5.12 -4.68 -7.81
CA PHE A 231 6.00 -5.71 -8.32
C PHE A 231 6.96 -6.14 -7.23
N THR A 232 7.29 -7.44 -7.22
CA THR A 232 8.28 -8.01 -6.33
C THR A 232 9.40 -8.60 -7.15
N GLN A 233 10.62 -8.15 -6.88
CA GLN A 233 11.83 -8.72 -7.43
C GLN A 233 12.60 -9.46 -6.34
N SER A 234 12.76 -10.76 -6.52
CA SER A 234 13.57 -11.60 -5.63
C SER A 234 14.87 -11.96 -6.34
N LEU A 235 16.01 -11.74 -5.67
CA LEU A 235 17.35 -12.11 -6.13
C LEU A 235 17.96 -13.09 -5.14
N ALA A 236 18.42 -14.23 -5.62
CA ALA A 236 19.10 -15.25 -4.83
C ALA A 236 20.57 -15.36 -5.20
N ASN A 237 21.38 -15.76 -4.21
CA ASN A 237 22.77 -16.16 -4.40
C ASN A 237 23.67 -15.07 -4.99
N ILE A 238 23.59 -13.84 -4.44
CA ILE A 238 24.51 -12.75 -4.77
C ILE A 238 25.78 -12.89 -3.93
N LYS A 239 26.96 -12.97 -4.55
CA LYS A 239 28.23 -13.15 -3.83
C LYS A 239 28.60 -11.91 -2.99
N PRO A 240 29.40 -12.06 -1.92
CA PRO A 240 29.93 -10.93 -1.16
C PRO A 240 30.60 -9.87 -2.06
N GLY A 241 30.16 -8.61 -1.97
CA GLY A 241 30.69 -7.50 -2.77
C GLY A 241 30.35 -7.52 -4.26
N GLU A 242 29.53 -8.46 -4.71
CA GLU A 242 29.12 -8.55 -6.12
C GLU A 242 28.00 -7.55 -6.41
N GLN A 243 28.07 -6.99 -7.62
CA GLN A 243 27.05 -6.13 -8.19
C GLN A 243 26.26 -6.89 -9.25
N ILE A 244 24.94 -6.70 -9.26
CA ILE A 244 24.01 -7.27 -10.23
C ILE A 244 23.09 -6.16 -10.71
N ASP A 245 22.91 -6.06 -12.02
CA ASP A 245 21.86 -5.21 -12.58
C ASP A 245 20.67 -6.07 -12.99
N VAL A 246 19.46 -5.60 -12.69
CA VAL A 246 18.24 -6.14 -13.27
C VAL A 246 17.61 -5.12 -14.17
N VAL A 247 17.33 -5.53 -15.39
CA VAL A 247 16.76 -4.69 -16.45
C VAL A 247 15.34 -5.18 -16.71
N ILE A 248 14.38 -4.28 -16.60
CA ILE A 248 12.96 -4.52 -16.83
C ILE A 248 12.52 -3.62 -17.98
N ARG A 249 11.74 -4.15 -18.91
CA ARG A 249 11.17 -3.33 -19.99
C ARG A 249 9.66 -3.47 -20.05
N TYR A 250 9.01 -2.35 -20.34
CA TYR A 250 7.57 -2.31 -20.49
C TYR A 250 7.13 -1.26 -21.49
N THR A 251 5.91 -1.44 -21.99
CA THR A 251 5.21 -0.46 -22.82
C THR A 251 4.03 0.08 -22.05
N ASP A 252 3.74 1.38 -22.15
CA ASP A 252 2.55 1.99 -21.56
C ASP A 252 1.93 3.03 -22.51
N SER A 253 0.61 3.22 -22.41
CA SER A 253 -0.11 4.26 -23.15
C SER A 253 -0.11 5.56 -22.34
N LEU A 254 0.27 6.66 -22.97
CA LEU A 254 0.27 7.98 -22.33
C LEU A 254 -1.17 8.46 -22.09
N LYS A 255 -1.39 9.10 -20.94
CA LYS A 255 -2.64 9.83 -20.69
C LYS A 255 -2.60 11.14 -21.48
N PHE A 256 -3.75 11.56 -22.00
CA PHE A 256 -3.89 12.86 -22.65
C PHE A 256 -5.01 13.65 -21.96
N LEU A 257 -4.72 14.91 -21.66
CA LEU A 257 -5.67 15.84 -21.08
C LEU A 257 -5.39 17.25 -21.57
N ARG A 258 -6.36 17.90 -22.23
CA ARG A 258 -6.29 19.34 -22.61
C ARG A 258 -5.08 19.75 -23.46
N GLY A 259 -4.60 18.88 -24.34
CA GLY A 259 -3.39 19.17 -25.14
C GLY A 259 -2.10 18.68 -24.51
N ASP A 260 -2.12 18.30 -23.23
CA ASP A 260 -0.99 17.71 -22.53
C ASP A 260 -1.02 16.19 -22.62
N TYR A 261 0.09 15.60 -23.04
CA TYR A 261 0.39 14.22 -22.74
C TYR A 261 1.09 14.12 -21.39
N GLU A 262 0.70 13.15 -20.58
CA GLU A 262 1.33 12.85 -19.29
C GLU A 262 2.13 11.55 -19.39
N PHE A 263 3.45 11.65 -19.22
CA PHE A 263 4.31 10.54 -18.86
C PHE A 263 4.41 10.44 -17.34
N PHE A 264 4.12 9.25 -16.82
CA PHE A 264 4.10 8.96 -15.40
C PHE A 264 5.08 7.83 -15.07
N PHE A 265 5.93 8.06 -14.06
CA PHE A 265 6.82 7.03 -13.52
C PHE A 265 6.74 7.01 -11.99
N PRO A 266 6.20 5.93 -11.38
CA PRO A 266 6.15 5.84 -9.93
C PRO A 266 7.52 5.47 -9.35
N MET A 267 7.89 6.08 -8.23
CA MET A 267 9.23 5.88 -7.64
C MET A 267 9.22 5.10 -6.32
N VAL A 268 8.11 5.12 -5.59
CA VAL A 268 8.01 4.49 -4.27
C VAL A 268 6.64 3.88 -4.01
N VAL A 269 6.62 2.75 -3.31
CA VAL A 269 5.36 2.16 -2.81
C VAL A 269 5.03 2.80 -1.48
N GLY A 270 3.94 3.56 -1.42
CA GLY A 270 3.43 4.08 -0.15
C GLY A 270 2.86 2.99 0.76
N PRO A 271 2.90 3.18 2.09
CA PRO A 271 2.49 2.17 3.06
C PRO A 271 0.97 1.97 3.03
N ARG A 272 0.51 0.76 2.72
CA ARG A 272 -0.92 0.44 2.61
C ARG A 272 -1.50 -0.04 3.93
N TYR A 273 -2.66 0.49 4.28
CA TYR A 273 -3.52 0.01 5.34
C TYR A 273 -4.06 -1.39 5.02
N ILE A 274 -3.86 -2.32 5.95
CA ILE A 274 -4.24 -3.73 5.83
C ILE A 274 -5.38 -4.02 6.83
N PRO A 275 -6.65 -4.03 6.39
CA PRO A 275 -7.76 -4.35 7.29
C PRO A 275 -7.82 -5.84 7.61
N GLY A 276 -8.58 -6.18 8.65
CA GLY A 276 -8.90 -7.55 9.02
C GLY A 276 -8.19 -8.01 10.29
N THR A 277 -8.39 -9.27 10.60
CA THR A 277 -7.73 -9.96 11.72
C THR A 277 -6.47 -10.63 11.22
N THR A 278 -5.37 -10.45 11.94
CA THR A 278 -4.09 -11.09 11.65
C THR A 278 -4.20 -12.60 11.78
N ILE A 279 -3.65 -13.35 10.83
CA ILE A 279 -3.71 -14.82 10.86
C ILE A 279 -2.51 -15.45 11.63
N GLU A 280 -1.53 -14.64 12.11
CA GLU A 280 -0.25 -15.02 12.77
C GLU A 280 0.65 -16.05 12.02
N THR A 281 1.96 -16.18 12.26
CA THR A 281 3.07 -15.21 12.25
C THR A 281 3.87 -15.42 10.94
N ASN A 282 4.28 -14.34 10.28
CA ASN A 282 5.32 -14.38 9.25
C ASN A 282 6.69 -14.47 9.91
N THR A 283 7.21 -15.69 10.06
CA THR A 283 8.65 -15.95 10.23
C THR A 283 9.35 -16.10 8.87
N VAL A 284 8.82 -15.48 7.82
CA VAL A 284 9.46 -15.47 6.49
C VAL A 284 10.13 -14.13 6.31
N GLY A 285 11.33 -14.05 6.87
CA GLY A 285 12.21 -12.89 6.90
C GLY A 285 13.11 -13.01 8.12
N GLY A 286 14.10 -13.91 8.09
CA GLY A 286 15.14 -14.02 9.11
C GLY A 286 16.10 -12.83 9.07
N GLY A 287 15.57 -11.62 9.21
CA GLY A 287 16.31 -10.39 9.40
C GLY A 287 15.94 -9.80 10.77
N SER A 288 16.95 -9.38 11.52
CA SER A 288 16.90 -8.93 12.92
C SER A 288 16.21 -7.56 13.13
N ALA A 289 15.15 -7.23 12.40
CA ALA A 289 14.43 -5.97 12.58
C ALA A 289 13.24 -6.16 13.54
N SER A 290 13.45 -5.88 14.82
CA SER A 290 12.42 -5.79 15.84
C SER A 290 11.65 -4.47 15.76
N THR A 291 10.47 -4.48 15.12
CA THR A 291 9.37 -3.46 15.20
C THR A 291 9.66 -2.10 14.54
N PRO A 292 8.80 -1.59 13.60
CA PRO A 292 7.36 -1.81 13.47
C PRO A 292 6.95 -2.54 12.17
N MET A 293 6.84 -3.86 12.24
CA MET A 293 6.36 -4.72 11.14
C MET A 293 4.91 -5.19 11.34
N ALA A 294 4.15 -4.60 12.27
CA ALA A 294 2.75 -4.98 12.50
C ALA A 294 1.86 -4.76 11.28
N MET A 295 2.22 -3.84 10.37
CA MET A 295 1.45 -3.50 9.17
C MET A 295 1.70 -4.38 7.94
N ASN A 296 2.64 -5.34 8.01
CA ASN A 296 2.93 -6.24 6.87
C ASN A 296 2.51 -7.70 7.17
N GLN A 297 1.49 -7.87 8.00
CA GLN A 297 0.96 -9.18 8.37
C GLN A 297 -0.23 -9.54 7.49
N ASP A 298 -0.24 -10.77 6.99
CA ASP A 298 -1.38 -11.31 6.25
C ASP A 298 -2.61 -11.36 7.18
N THR A 299 -3.75 -10.90 6.66
CA THR A 299 -5.04 -10.89 7.37
C THR A 299 -6.05 -11.75 6.63
N ASP A 300 -7.18 -12.01 7.28
CA ASP A 300 -8.32 -12.70 6.69
C ASP A 300 -9.02 -11.92 5.56
N LEU A 301 -8.74 -10.62 5.42
CA LEU A 301 -9.20 -9.78 4.30
C LEU A 301 -8.14 -9.57 3.24
N VAL A 302 -6.85 -9.60 3.63
CA VAL A 302 -5.71 -9.40 2.74
C VAL A 302 -4.70 -10.51 3.02
N PRO A 303 -4.94 -11.74 2.50
CA PRO A 303 -4.13 -12.92 2.83
C PRO A 303 -2.72 -12.88 2.24
N ASP A 304 -2.38 -11.84 1.47
CA ASP A 304 -1.07 -11.60 0.87
C ASP A 304 -0.44 -10.25 1.25
N ALA A 305 -0.95 -9.61 2.32
CA ALA A 305 -0.53 -8.28 2.76
C ALA A 305 0.99 -8.13 2.91
N SER A 306 1.68 -9.19 3.35
CA SER A 306 3.14 -9.25 3.51
C SER A 306 3.96 -8.99 2.24
N ARG A 307 3.30 -8.92 1.10
CA ARG A 307 3.88 -8.68 -0.22
C ARG A 307 3.45 -7.35 -0.82
N LEU A 308 2.69 -6.54 -0.08
CA LEU A 308 2.16 -5.24 -0.53
C LEU A 308 2.93 -4.07 0.05
N ASN A 309 3.49 -4.21 1.26
CA ASN A 309 4.28 -3.14 1.89
C ASN A 309 5.76 -3.49 1.86
N ALA A 310 6.58 -2.56 1.36
CA ALA A 310 8.02 -2.58 1.57
C ALA A 310 8.33 -2.11 3.01
N PRO A 311 9.46 -2.53 3.61
CA PRO A 311 9.95 -1.88 4.83
C PRO A 311 10.19 -0.39 4.55
N ILE A 312 9.66 0.49 5.39
CA ILE A 312 9.86 1.94 5.25
C ILE A 312 11.03 2.36 6.14
N LEU A 313 11.87 3.25 5.62
CA LEU A 313 12.97 3.85 6.38
C LEU A 313 12.45 4.72 7.54
N PRO A 314 13.04 4.62 8.74
CA PRO A 314 12.71 5.51 9.85
C PRO A 314 12.96 7.00 9.51
N PRO A 315 12.23 7.93 10.17
CA PRO A 315 12.46 9.36 10.00
C PRO A 315 13.93 9.75 10.19
N GLY A 316 14.44 10.65 9.34
CA GLY A 316 15.83 11.13 9.41
C GLY A 316 16.88 10.18 8.86
N THR A 317 16.49 9.01 8.31
CA THR A 317 17.41 8.08 7.66
C THR A 317 17.30 8.15 6.12
N ARG A 318 18.34 7.70 5.41
CA ARG A 318 18.36 7.61 3.94
C ARG A 318 19.08 6.34 3.52
N SER A 319 18.53 5.64 2.53
CA SER A 319 19.17 4.45 1.93
C SER A 319 20.46 4.77 1.18
N GLY A 320 20.60 6.00 0.70
CA GLY A 320 21.63 6.40 -0.27
C GLY A 320 21.30 6.00 -1.72
N HIS A 321 20.16 5.35 -1.95
CA HIS A 321 19.64 5.04 -3.27
C HIS A 321 19.24 6.33 -3.99
N ASP A 322 19.72 6.49 -5.22
CA ASP A 322 19.33 7.56 -6.11
C ASP A 322 18.74 7.03 -7.42
N ILE A 323 17.97 7.90 -8.07
CA ILE A 323 17.34 7.63 -9.36
C ILE A 323 17.79 8.64 -10.42
N LYS A 324 18.04 8.13 -11.62
CA LYS A 324 18.22 8.92 -12.84
C LYS A 324 17.12 8.58 -13.82
N VAL A 325 16.44 9.60 -14.36
CA VAL A 325 15.44 9.43 -15.43
C VAL A 325 15.87 10.22 -16.65
N THR A 326 15.79 9.60 -17.82
CA THR A 326 15.97 10.21 -19.13
C THR A 326 14.76 9.87 -19.99
N VAL A 327 14.11 10.88 -20.57
CA VAL A 327 12.92 10.75 -21.42
C VAL A 327 13.20 11.37 -22.78
N ASP A 328 13.21 10.56 -23.82
CA ASP A 328 13.28 11.01 -25.22
C ASP A 328 11.86 11.12 -25.78
N ILE A 329 11.43 12.34 -26.15
CA ILE A 329 10.08 12.64 -26.63
C ILE A 329 10.11 12.89 -28.15
N ASP A 330 9.35 12.08 -28.87
CA ASP A 330 9.02 12.24 -30.28
C ASP A 330 7.48 12.21 -30.43
N ALA A 331 6.85 13.37 -30.28
CA ALA A 331 5.39 13.47 -30.27
C ALA A 331 4.74 13.26 -31.65
N GLY A 332 5.53 13.23 -32.74
CA GLY A 332 5.04 13.24 -34.12
C GLY A 332 4.39 14.57 -34.56
N VAL A 333 4.21 15.51 -33.62
CA VAL A 333 3.71 16.86 -33.82
C VAL A 333 4.60 17.86 -33.08
N GLU A 334 4.46 19.16 -33.35
CA GLU A 334 5.22 20.19 -32.66
C GLU A 334 4.89 20.20 -31.16
N ILE A 335 5.94 20.18 -30.33
CA ILE A 335 5.87 20.32 -28.87
C ILE A 335 6.02 21.81 -28.53
N LYS A 336 4.98 22.39 -27.92
CA LYS A 336 4.95 23.79 -27.48
C LYS A 336 5.67 23.99 -26.15
N ASP A 337 5.43 23.09 -25.20
CA ASP A 337 5.99 23.20 -23.85
C ASP A 337 6.22 21.83 -23.23
N VAL A 338 7.16 21.75 -22.29
CA VAL A 338 7.45 20.55 -21.50
C VAL A 338 7.74 20.99 -20.07
N TYR A 339 7.00 20.42 -19.12
CA TYR A 339 7.14 20.78 -17.71
C TYR A 339 6.85 19.58 -16.80
N SER A 340 7.32 19.65 -15.56
CA SER A 340 7.02 18.65 -14.53
C SER A 340 6.48 19.35 -13.30
N PRO A 341 5.25 19.03 -12.83
CA PRO A 341 4.76 19.55 -11.55
C PRO A 341 5.42 18.87 -10.34
N SER A 342 6.11 17.75 -10.53
CA SER A 342 6.68 16.99 -9.41
C SER A 342 8.20 17.07 -9.27
N HIS A 343 8.92 17.32 -10.35
CA HIS A 343 10.38 17.33 -10.34
C HIS A 343 10.99 18.52 -11.05
N GLN A 344 12.19 18.90 -10.62
CA GLN A 344 13.04 19.78 -11.41
C GLN A 344 13.65 19.01 -12.58
N ILE A 345 13.46 19.54 -13.80
CA ILE A 345 13.89 18.90 -15.04
C ILE A 345 14.86 19.77 -15.83
N GLN A 346 15.69 19.12 -16.64
CA GLN A 346 16.54 19.73 -17.66
C GLN A 346 16.05 19.25 -19.03
N ILE A 347 15.91 20.19 -19.97
CA ILE A 347 15.33 19.93 -21.30
C ILE A 347 16.36 20.32 -22.35
N GLU A 348 16.68 19.38 -23.24
CA GLU A 348 17.54 19.58 -24.40
C GLU A 348 16.74 19.34 -25.68
N ARG A 349 16.65 20.35 -26.56
CA ARG A 349 15.94 20.24 -27.83
C ARG A 349 16.89 19.75 -28.93
N GLN A 350 16.52 18.67 -29.61
CA GLN A 350 17.24 18.09 -30.74
C GLN A 350 16.31 18.06 -31.97
N GLY A 351 16.15 19.20 -32.64
CA GLY A 351 15.22 19.36 -33.76
C GLY A 351 13.75 19.28 -33.31
N HIS A 352 13.03 18.26 -33.80
CA HIS A 352 11.65 17.95 -33.41
C HIS A 352 11.55 17.04 -32.18
N ARG A 353 12.68 16.50 -31.71
CA ARG A 353 12.75 15.68 -30.50
C ARG A 353 13.16 16.52 -29.30
N MET A 354 12.69 16.13 -28.13
CA MET A 354 13.12 16.71 -26.86
C MET A 354 13.64 15.61 -25.95
N GLN A 355 14.81 15.83 -25.36
CA GLN A 355 15.33 14.97 -24.31
C GLN A 355 15.16 15.67 -22.97
N VAL A 356 14.56 14.97 -22.01
CA VAL A 356 14.31 15.48 -20.65
C VAL A 356 15.07 14.61 -19.65
N THR A 357 15.76 15.24 -18.71
CA THR A 357 16.46 14.55 -17.61
C THR A 357 16.12 15.18 -16.26
N LEU A 358 16.20 14.39 -15.18
CA LEU A 358 16.07 14.94 -13.82
C LEU A 358 17.26 15.82 -13.47
N ALA A 359 16.99 16.93 -12.78
CA ALA A 359 18.05 17.75 -12.20
C ALA A 359 18.74 17.02 -11.03
N LYS A 360 20.05 17.28 -10.83
CA LYS A 360 20.89 16.58 -9.84
C LYS A 360 20.41 16.60 -8.38
N ARG A 361 19.50 17.53 -8.02
CA ARG A 361 18.98 17.69 -6.65
C ARG A 361 17.68 16.92 -6.39
N ASP A 362 17.08 16.33 -7.41
CA ASP A 362 15.77 15.69 -7.35
C ASP A 362 15.85 14.20 -7.68
N THR A 363 16.87 13.54 -7.10
CA THR A 363 17.21 12.13 -7.37
C THR A 363 16.79 11.19 -6.23
N ILE A 364 16.07 11.69 -5.22
CA ILE A 364 15.54 10.86 -4.14
C ILE A 364 14.23 10.23 -4.64
N PRO A 365 14.11 8.90 -4.69
CA PRO A 365 12.91 8.23 -5.18
C PRO A 365 11.83 8.16 -4.08
N ASN A 366 11.34 9.31 -3.62
CA ASN A 366 10.29 9.42 -2.59
C ASN A 366 9.00 10.10 -3.08
N LYS A 367 8.90 10.39 -4.38
CA LYS A 367 7.72 10.99 -5.01
C LYS A 367 7.62 10.53 -6.47
N ASP A 368 6.41 10.48 -7.01
CA ASP A 368 6.23 10.06 -8.40
C ASP A 368 6.66 11.14 -9.40
N LEU A 369 7.27 10.73 -10.50
CA LEU A 369 7.55 11.63 -11.63
C LEU A 369 6.30 11.77 -12.50
N ILE A 370 5.88 13.03 -12.69
CA ILE A 370 4.83 13.45 -13.61
C ILE A 370 5.53 14.40 -14.58
N LEU A 371 5.56 14.04 -15.85
CA LEU A 371 6.10 14.87 -16.93
C LEU A 371 4.97 15.15 -17.91
N ARG A 372 4.71 16.43 -18.18
CA ARG A 372 3.68 16.88 -19.12
C ARG A 372 4.31 17.60 -20.29
N TYR A 373 3.78 17.36 -21.48
CA TYR A 373 4.18 18.10 -22.66
C TYR A 373 2.98 18.51 -23.50
N LEU A 374 2.91 19.80 -23.79
CA LEU A 374 1.85 20.44 -24.55
C LEU A 374 2.17 20.35 -26.04
N VAL A 375 1.25 19.83 -26.83
CA VAL A 375 1.39 19.78 -28.29
C VAL A 375 0.69 20.97 -28.97
N ALA A 376 1.16 21.32 -30.18
CA ALA A 376 0.72 22.54 -30.86
C ALA A 376 -0.76 22.57 -31.26
N SER A 377 -1.35 21.41 -31.47
CA SER A 377 -2.78 21.25 -31.71
C SER A 377 -3.49 20.99 -30.37
N ASP A 378 -4.49 21.80 -30.05
CA ASP A 378 -5.42 21.57 -28.93
C ASP A 378 -6.32 20.33 -29.15
N ARG A 379 -6.32 19.82 -30.39
CA ARG A 379 -6.96 18.56 -30.79
C ARG A 379 -5.89 17.54 -31.10
N THR A 380 -5.83 16.44 -30.35
CA THR A 380 -5.15 15.25 -30.85
C THR A 380 -5.87 14.82 -32.12
N GLN A 381 -5.15 14.72 -33.23
CA GLN A 381 -5.73 14.06 -34.40
C GLN A 381 -6.13 12.65 -33.98
N THR A 382 -7.35 12.24 -34.31
CA THR A 382 -7.76 10.87 -34.00
C THR A 382 -6.76 9.92 -34.63
N THR A 383 -6.10 9.12 -33.81
CA THR A 383 -4.95 8.32 -34.24
C THR A 383 -5.34 6.86 -34.25
N VAL A 384 -5.06 6.19 -35.37
CA VAL A 384 -5.14 4.73 -35.50
C VAL A 384 -3.72 4.21 -35.61
N LEU A 385 -3.34 3.31 -34.71
CA LEU A 385 -2.06 2.60 -34.76
C LEU A 385 -2.34 1.14 -35.04
N THR A 386 -1.73 0.56 -36.06
CA THR A 386 -1.88 -0.87 -36.37
C THR A 386 -0.56 -1.62 -36.28
N GLN A 387 -0.66 -2.91 -36.01
CA GLN A 387 0.42 -3.88 -35.97
C GLN A 387 -0.12 -5.19 -36.51
N ALA A 388 0.69 -5.94 -37.27
CA ALA A 388 0.37 -7.30 -37.67
C ALA A 388 1.50 -8.24 -37.25
N ASP A 389 1.15 -9.41 -36.74
CA ASP A 389 2.09 -10.51 -36.54
C ASP A 389 1.39 -11.87 -36.70
N LYS A 390 2.09 -12.95 -36.37
CA LYS A 390 1.56 -14.33 -36.45
C LYS A 390 0.28 -14.58 -35.64
N ARG A 391 -0.12 -13.66 -34.76
CA ARG A 391 -1.34 -13.71 -33.94
C ARG A 391 -2.50 -12.91 -34.57
N GLY A 392 -2.34 -12.38 -35.77
CA GLY A 392 -3.33 -11.56 -36.47
C GLY A 392 -2.98 -10.06 -36.46
N GLY A 393 -3.98 -9.23 -36.73
CA GLY A 393 -3.90 -7.78 -36.66
C GLY A 393 -4.24 -7.23 -35.28
N HIS A 394 -3.52 -6.23 -34.82
CA HIS A 394 -3.77 -5.48 -33.59
C HIS A 394 -3.87 -3.99 -33.92
N PHE A 395 -4.73 -3.28 -33.18
CA PHE A 395 -4.87 -1.86 -33.35
C PHE A 395 -5.10 -1.12 -32.03
N ALA A 396 -4.77 0.17 -32.03
CA ALA A 396 -5.17 1.13 -31.02
C ALA A 396 -5.87 2.32 -31.69
N VAL A 397 -7.04 2.72 -31.19
CA VAL A 397 -7.75 3.94 -31.60
C VAL A 397 -7.74 4.92 -30.44
N TYR A 398 -7.26 6.13 -30.71
CA TYR A 398 -7.28 7.26 -29.78
C TYR A 398 -8.21 8.32 -30.34
N LEU A 399 -9.46 8.34 -29.87
CA LEU A 399 -10.50 9.26 -30.33
C LEU A 399 -10.70 10.40 -29.34
N ILE A 400 -10.48 11.63 -29.80
CA ILE A 400 -10.97 12.84 -29.12
C ILE A 400 -12.13 13.40 -29.94
N PRO A 401 -13.35 13.40 -29.40
CA PRO A 401 -14.51 13.91 -30.12
C PRO A 401 -14.37 15.44 -30.27
N ALA A 402 -14.42 15.92 -31.51
CA ALA A 402 -14.47 17.35 -31.80
C ALA A 402 -15.92 17.84 -31.64
N ILE A 403 -16.37 18.00 -30.39
CA ILE A 403 -17.73 18.46 -30.08
C ILE A 403 -17.66 19.79 -29.32
N ASP A 404 -18.25 20.83 -29.90
CA ASP A 404 -18.44 22.13 -29.25
C ASP A 404 -19.67 22.07 -28.34
N TYR A 405 -19.51 22.39 -27.05
CA TYR A 405 -20.61 22.42 -26.07
C TYR A 405 -21.09 23.84 -25.82
N PRO A 406 -22.40 24.13 -25.97
CA PRO A 406 -22.97 25.37 -25.48
C PRO A 406 -22.88 25.38 -23.95
N GLN A 407 -22.22 26.41 -23.38
CA GLN A 407 -22.11 26.59 -21.92
C GLN A 407 -23.48 26.80 -21.23
N GLU A 408 -24.56 26.96 -21.99
CA GLU A 408 -25.90 27.32 -21.51
C GLU A 408 -26.76 26.10 -21.11
N GLN A 409 -26.31 24.86 -21.36
CA GLN A 409 -27.01 23.62 -20.98
C GLN A 409 -26.45 22.99 -19.69
N ILE A 410 -26.42 23.75 -18.59
CA ILE A 410 -25.90 23.25 -17.30
C ILE A 410 -27.03 22.54 -16.55
N VAL A 411 -26.97 21.21 -16.51
CA VAL A 411 -27.87 20.38 -15.70
C VAL A 411 -27.52 20.57 -14.21
N PRO A 412 -28.51 20.81 -13.32
CA PRO A 412 -28.27 20.89 -11.88
C PRO A 412 -27.56 19.66 -11.35
N LYS A 413 -26.51 19.87 -10.56
CA LYS A 413 -25.63 18.81 -10.05
C LYS A 413 -26.06 18.34 -8.69
N ASP A 414 -25.81 17.07 -8.43
CA ASP A 414 -25.80 16.53 -7.08
C ASP A 414 -24.40 16.02 -6.76
N VAL A 415 -23.68 16.68 -5.85
CA VAL A 415 -22.27 16.36 -5.54
C VAL A 415 -22.14 15.77 -4.14
N LEU A 416 -21.66 14.53 -4.05
CA LEU A 416 -21.44 13.84 -2.79
C LEU A 416 -19.95 13.65 -2.55
N PHE A 417 -19.35 14.42 -1.64
CA PHE A 417 -17.96 14.25 -1.25
C PHE A 417 -17.81 13.06 -0.30
N LEU A 418 -16.82 12.22 -0.58
CA LEU A 418 -16.34 11.17 0.33
C LEU A 418 -14.87 11.46 0.64
N ILE A 419 -14.59 11.99 1.83
CA ILE A 419 -13.25 12.39 2.24
C ILE A 419 -12.65 11.39 3.23
N ASP A 420 -11.45 10.92 2.90
CA ASP A 420 -10.60 10.15 3.79
C ASP A 420 -10.00 11.05 4.87
N THR A 421 -10.23 10.69 6.13
CA THR A 421 -9.67 11.35 7.31
C THR A 421 -8.81 10.39 8.13
N SER A 422 -8.24 9.36 7.52
CA SER A 422 -7.34 8.40 8.19
C SER A 422 -5.98 9.02 8.55
N GLY A 423 -5.17 8.29 9.32
CA GLY A 423 -3.86 8.78 9.79
C GLY A 423 -2.89 9.16 8.67
N SER A 424 -2.99 8.54 7.48
CA SER A 424 -2.16 8.87 6.32
C SER A 424 -2.42 10.27 5.76
N GLN A 425 -3.62 10.79 5.99
CA GLN A 425 -4.03 12.13 5.58
C GLN A 425 -3.51 13.22 6.52
N HIS A 426 -2.79 12.87 7.59
CA HIS A 426 -2.26 13.82 8.56
C HIS A 426 -1.32 14.85 7.90
N GLY A 427 -1.55 16.13 8.20
CA GLY A 427 -0.73 17.23 7.69
C GLY A 427 -1.22 17.78 6.34
N GLU A 428 -0.30 17.93 5.39
CA GLU A 428 -0.56 18.57 4.09
C GLU A 428 -1.65 17.87 3.24
N PRO A 429 -1.76 16.53 3.19
CA PRO A 429 -2.79 15.88 2.39
C PRO A 429 -4.22 16.30 2.78
N LEU A 430 -4.59 16.26 4.07
CA LEU A 430 -5.91 16.70 4.51
C LEU A 430 -6.16 18.19 4.24
N LYS A 431 -5.15 19.05 4.48
CA LYS A 431 -5.28 20.50 4.19
C LYS A 431 -5.60 20.73 2.72
N LYS A 432 -4.98 19.96 1.82
CA LYS A 432 -5.21 20.03 0.39
C LYS A 432 -6.63 19.62 0.02
N CYS A 433 -7.10 18.51 0.58
CA CYS A 433 -8.47 18.04 0.42
C CYS A 433 -9.49 19.08 0.91
N GLN A 434 -9.27 19.66 2.10
CA GLN A 434 -10.14 20.70 2.66
C GLN A 434 -10.20 21.91 1.72
N GLU A 435 -9.06 22.35 1.20
CA GLU A 435 -9.01 23.48 0.28
C GLU A 435 -9.76 23.20 -1.03
N LEU A 436 -9.57 22.01 -1.59
CA LEU A 436 -10.27 21.59 -2.79
C LEU A 436 -11.80 21.54 -2.55
N MET A 437 -12.25 20.96 -1.44
CA MET A 437 -13.68 20.92 -1.09
C MET A 437 -14.27 22.31 -0.89
N ARG A 438 -13.54 23.26 -0.27
CA ARG A 438 -14.01 24.65 -0.13
C ARG A 438 -14.25 25.29 -1.50
N ARG A 439 -13.32 25.12 -2.44
CA ARG A 439 -13.46 25.63 -3.81
C ARG A 439 -14.64 24.99 -4.52
N PHE A 440 -14.82 23.67 -4.35
CA PHE A 440 -15.98 23.01 -4.92
C PHE A 440 -17.30 23.50 -4.34
N ILE A 441 -17.44 23.59 -3.03
CA ILE A 441 -18.71 24.05 -2.43
C ILE A 441 -19.04 25.49 -2.87
N ASN A 442 -18.03 26.34 -3.02
CA ASN A 442 -18.23 27.73 -3.44
C ASN A 442 -18.48 27.89 -4.95
N GLY A 443 -17.97 26.96 -5.78
CA GLY A 443 -18.15 27.00 -7.24
C GLY A 443 -19.44 26.36 -7.75
N LEU A 444 -20.20 25.67 -6.89
CA LEU A 444 -21.52 25.11 -7.25
C LEU A 444 -22.54 26.22 -7.56
N HIS A 445 -23.47 25.93 -8.46
CA HIS A 445 -24.58 26.83 -8.81
C HIS A 445 -25.69 26.77 -7.77
N GLY A 446 -26.57 27.79 -7.74
CA GLY A 446 -27.64 27.87 -6.73
C GLY A 446 -28.69 26.74 -6.80
N ASN A 447 -28.82 26.07 -7.95
CA ASN A 447 -29.72 24.93 -8.15
C ASN A 447 -29.05 23.58 -7.87
N ASP A 448 -27.75 23.56 -7.56
CA ASP A 448 -27.02 22.34 -7.25
C ASP A 448 -27.31 21.90 -5.81
N THR A 449 -27.17 20.61 -5.57
CA THR A 449 -27.16 20.01 -4.24
C THR A 449 -25.79 19.44 -3.92
N PHE A 450 -25.45 19.41 -2.64
CA PHE A 450 -24.23 18.77 -2.18
C PHE A 450 -24.41 18.04 -0.85
N ASN A 451 -23.48 17.15 -0.55
CA ASN A 451 -23.28 16.62 0.79
C ASN A 451 -21.83 16.18 1.01
N ILE A 452 -21.43 15.99 2.26
CA ILE A 452 -20.07 15.57 2.65
C ILE A 452 -20.18 14.38 3.58
N MET A 453 -19.42 13.32 3.29
CA MET A 453 -19.20 12.17 4.14
C MET A 453 -17.70 12.02 4.40
N ASP A 454 -17.33 11.79 5.65
CA ASP A 454 -15.96 11.46 6.01
C ASP A 454 -15.84 10.00 6.46
N PHE A 455 -14.64 9.43 6.29
CA PHE A 455 -14.36 8.07 6.74
C PHE A 455 -12.95 7.92 7.29
N SER A 456 -12.85 7.09 8.33
CA SER A 456 -11.59 6.56 8.88
C SER A 456 -11.88 5.16 9.44
N ASP A 457 -11.92 5.00 10.78
CA ASP A 457 -12.49 3.84 11.47
C ASP A 457 -14.02 3.87 11.43
N THR A 458 -14.60 5.07 11.51
CA THR A 458 -16.05 5.31 11.44
C THR A 458 -16.40 6.17 10.23
N THR A 459 -17.69 6.26 9.92
CA THR A 459 -18.22 7.14 8.87
C THR A 459 -19.13 8.18 9.48
N ARG A 460 -18.94 9.46 9.16
CA ARG A 460 -19.88 10.53 9.52
C ARG A 460 -20.34 11.24 8.26
N GLN A 461 -21.44 11.99 8.38
CA GLN A 461 -22.03 12.72 7.27
C GLN A 461 -22.52 14.09 7.75
N LEU A 462 -22.42 15.09 6.88
CA LEU A 462 -22.92 16.45 7.11
C LEU A 462 -24.46 16.46 7.23
N SER A 463 -25.14 15.66 6.42
CA SER A 463 -26.60 15.56 6.38
C SER A 463 -27.05 14.15 5.95
N PRO A 464 -28.23 13.65 6.38
CA PRO A 464 -28.81 12.41 5.85
C PRO A 464 -29.40 12.53 4.44
N VAL A 465 -29.58 13.76 3.93
CA VAL A 465 -30.14 14.05 2.60
C VAL A 465 -29.32 15.12 1.88
N PRO A 466 -29.35 15.19 0.53
CA PRO A 466 -28.68 16.26 -0.22
C PRO A 466 -29.13 17.65 0.27
N LEU A 467 -28.17 18.56 0.45
CA LEU A 467 -28.45 19.94 0.84
C LEU A 467 -28.45 20.85 -0.40
N PRO A 468 -29.44 21.74 -0.58
CA PRO A 468 -29.39 22.74 -1.64
C PRO A 468 -28.26 23.72 -1.39
N ASN A 469 -27.63 24.23 -2.45
CA ASN A 469 -26.52 25.17 -2.39
C ASN A 469 -26.94 26.61 -2.02
N THR A 470 -27.53 26.76 -0.85
CA THR A 470 -27.87 28.05 -0.24
C THR A 470 -26.71 28.57 0.61
N GLU A 471 -26.67 29.88 0.85
CA GLU A 471 -25.62 30.48 1.69
C GLU A 471 -25.54 29.88 3.11
N PRO A 472 -26.65 29.64 3.83
CA PRO A 472 -26.59 28.98 5.14
C PRO A 472 -26.01 27.56 5.06
N ASN A 473 -26.38 26.78 4.04
CA ASN A 473 -25.87 25.43 3.87
C ASN A 473 -24.39 25.42 3.49
N ARG A 474 -23.93 26.37 2.67
CA ARG A 474 -22.50 26.55 2.40
C ARG A 474 -21.73 26.84 3.68
N HIS A 475 -22.19 27.78 4.50
CA HIS A 475 -21.53 28.05 5.79
C HIS A 475 -21.49 26.82 6.69
N HIS A 476 -22.56 26.03 6.75
CA HIS A 476 -22.59 24.75 7.48
C HIS A 476 -21.54 23.76 6.94
N ALA A 477 -21.45 23.60 5.62
CA ALA A 477 -20.49 22.72 4.96
C ALA A 477 -19.03 23.16 5.19
N ILE A 478 -18.75 24.45 5.05
CA ILE A 478 -17.41 25.01 5.28
C ILE A 478 -16.99 24.81 6.73
N ASN A 479 -17.91 24.99 7.69
CA ASN A 479 -17.65 24.68 9.09
C ASN A 479 -17.34 23.20 9.29
N TYR A 480 -18.11 22.29 8.69
CA TYR A 480 -17.82 20.85 8.75
C TYR A 480 -16.43 20.53 8.20
N ILE A 481 -16.07 21.07 7.02
CA ILE A 481 -14.76 20.89 6.38
C ILE A 481 -13.63 21.35 7.32
N ASN A 482 -13.78 22.51 7.96
CA ASN A 482 -12.75 23.08 8.82
C ASN A 482 -12.51 22.28 10.11
N HIS A 483 -13.48 21.45 10.53
CA HIS A 483 -13.37 20.59 11.72
C HIS A 483 -12.91 19.15 11.39
N LEU A 484 -12.66 18.83 10.12
CA LEU A 484 -12.09 17.54 9.75
C LEU A 484 -10.69 17.39 10.37
N THR A 485 -10.43 16.23 10.97
CA THR A 485 -9.16 15.88 11.58
C THR A 485 -8.73 14.49 11.12
N ALA A 486 -7.44 14.33 10.84
CA ALA A 486 -6.87 13.07 10.39
C ALA A 486 -6.51 12.16 11.57
N GLY A 487 -6.93 10.89 11.52
CA GLY A 487 -6.61 9.86 12.50
C GLY A 487 -7.37 8.55 12.25
N GLY A 488 -6.95 7.48 12.92
CA GLY A 488 -7.57 6.16 12.76
C GLY A 488 -7.14 5.42 11.49
N GLY A 489 -7.75 4.26 11.24
CA GLY A 489 -7.50 3.43 10.07
C GLY A 489 -8.18 3.92 8.79
N THR A 490 -7.93 3.23 7.68
CA THR A 490 -8.41 3.61 6.34
C THR A 490 -9.48 2.63 5.84
N HIS A 491 -10.66 2.59 6.48
CA HIS A 491 -11.73 1.64 6.11
C HIS A 491 -12.57 2.13 4.92
N LEU A 492 -11.96 2.34 3.74
CA LEU A 492 -12.64 2.88 2.54
C LEU A 492 -13.89 2.09 2.13
N LEU A 493 -13.91 0.77 2.30
CA LEU A 493 -15.10 -0.03 1.98
C LEU A 493 -16.34 0.47 2.73
N ARG A 494 -16.21 0.90 4.00
CA ARG A 494 -17.32 1.48 4.77
C ARG A 494 -17.79 2.80 4.17
N GLY A 495 -16.85 3.67 3.79
CA GLY A 495 -17.15 4.92 3.11
C GLY A 495 -17.89 4.71 1.78
N ILE A 496 -17.42 3.75 0.98
CA ILE A 496 -18.08 3.35 -0.27
C ILE A 496 -19.50 2.82 -0.02
N GLN A 497 -19.68 1.95 0.97
CA GLN A 497 -21.01 1.46 1.34
C GLN A 497 -21.95 2.59 1.78
N ALA A 498 -21.44 3.58 2.52
CA ALA A 498 -22.22 4.73 2.96
C ALA A 498 -22.71 5.57 1.76
N VAL A 499 -21.83 5.91 0.81
CA VAL A 499 -22.22 6.70 -0.37
C VAL A 499 -23.15 5.94 -1.32
N LEU A 500 -22.97 4.62 -1.45
CA LEU A 500 -23.83 3.79 -2.30
C LEU A 500 -25.25 3.63 -1.72
N ASN A 501 -25.37 3.66 -0.39
CA ASN A 501 -26.65 3.61 0.33
C ASN A 501 -27.30 4.99 0.51
N PHE A 502 -26.64 6.07 0.10
CA PHE A 502 -27.20 7.42 0.18
C PHE A 502 -28.49 7.55 -0.68
N PRO A 503 -29.47 8.40 -0.28
CA PRO A 503 -30.76 8.51 -0.96
C PRO A 503 -30.65 8.72 -2.47
N GLU A 504 -31.54 8.10 -3.25
CA GLU A 504 -31.49 8.17 -4.71
C GLU A 504 -31.66 9.59 -5.24
N VAL A 505 -31.04 9.85 -6.39
CA VAL A 505 -31.21 11.11 -7.09
C VAL A 505 -32.55 11.10 -7.81
N GLU A 506 -33.18 12.27 -7.97
CA GLU A 506 -34.37 12.41 -8.80
C GLU A 506 -34.10 11.91 -10.24
N PRO A 507 -35.08 11.25 -10.89
CA PRO A 507 -34.92 10.77 -12.26
C PRO A 507 -34.45 11.89 -13.21
N GLY A 508 -33.39 11.62 -13.98
CA GLY A 508 -32.81 12.57 -14.93
C GLY A 508 -31.67 13.45 -14.39
N LYS A 509 -31.40 13.41 -13.08
CA LYS A 509 -30.20 14.04 -12.49
C LYS A 509 -29.05 13.05 -12.39
N LEU A 510 -27.82 13.55 -12.55
CA LEU A 510 -26.59 12.78 -12.31
C LEU A 510 -25.99 13.16 -10.97
N ARG A 511 -25.57 12.16 -10.18
CA ARG A 511 -24.78 12.39 -8.96
C ARG A 511 -23.31 12.15 -9.21
N SER A 512 -22.50 13.13 -8.84
CA SER A 512 -21.05 13.04 -8.83
C SER A 512 -20.56 12.71 -7.41
N ILE A 513 -20.16 11.45 -7.19
CA ILE A 513 -19.51 11.02 -5.96
C ILE A 513 -18.03 11.34 -6.10
N VAL A 514 -17.48 12.19 -5.22
CA VAL A 514 -16.11 12.67 -5.29
C VAL A 514 -15.32 12.10 -4.12
N LEU A 515 -14.53 11.06 -4.38
CA LEU A 515 -13.64 10.44 -3.40
C LEU A 515 -12.32 11.22 -3.30
N LEU A 516 -11.92 11.64 -2.10
CA LEU A 516 -10.61 12.24 -1.82
C LEU A 516 -9.82 11.36 -0.86
N THR A 517 -8.68 10.82 -1.29
CA THR A 517 -7.84 9.87 -0.50
C THR A 517 -6.43 9.78 -1.12
N ASP A 518 -5.45 9.24 -0.39
CA ASP A 518 -4.16 8.81 -0.97
C ASP A 518 -4.23 7.38 -1.55
N GLY A 519 -5.29 6.64 -1.24
CA GLY A 519 -5.56 5.28 -1.69
C GLY A 519 -4.68 4.20 -1.05
N TYR A 520 -3.98 4.48 0.04
CA TYR A 520 -3.08 3.56 0.73
C TYR A 520 -3.83 2.41 1.43
N ILE A 521 -4.35 1.47 0.64
CA ILE A 521 -5.29 0.43 1.04
C ILE A 521 -4.92 -0.90 0.37
N GLY A 522 -4.98 -2.02 1.11
CA GLY A 522 -4.59 -3.35 0.62
C GLY A 522 -5.73 -4.32 0.26
N ASN A 523 -7.00 -3.98 0.51
CA ASN A 523 -8.17 -4.79 0.15
C ASN A 523 -8.92 -4.25 -1.09
N GLU A 524 -8.19 -3.83 -2.13
CA GLU A 524 -8.74 -3.08 -3.26
C GLU A 524 -9.81 -3.86 -4.04
N ASN A 525 -9.59 -5.15 -4.30
CA ASN A 525 -10.55 -5.96 -5.07
C ASN A 525 -11.94 -5.98 -4.42
N GLN A 526 -12.00 -5.98 -3.08
CA GLN A 526 -13.27 -5.93 -2.34
C GLN A 526 -13.99 -4.59 -2.57
N ILE A 527 -13.25 -3.48 -2.55
CA ILE A 527 -13.78 -2.13 -2.79
C ILE A 527 -14.27 -2.00 -4.23
N LEU A 528 -13.46 -2.44 -5.20
CA LEU A 528 -13.81 -2.41 -6.62
C LEU A 528 -15.05 -3.28 -6.92
N ALA A 529 -15.13 -4.47 -6.31
CA ALA A 529 -16.29 -5.35 -6.43
C ALA A 529 -17.57 -4.72 -5.87
N GLU A 530 -17.48 -3.98 -4.76
CA GLU A 530 -18.61 -3.29 -4.14
C GLU A 530 -19.18 -2.22 -5.08
N VAL A 531 -18.31 -1.37 -5.65
CA VAL A 531 -18.72 -0.34 -6.62
C VAL A 531 -19.31 -0.99 -7.87
N GLN A 532 -18.65 -2.00 -8.45
CA GLN A 532 -19.14 -2.70 -9.64
C GLN A 532 -20.53 -3.30 -9.44
N GLN A 533 -20.85 -3.75 -8.22
CA GLN A 533 -22.11 -4.43 -7.94
C GLN A 533 -23.26 -3.49 -7.57
N TYR A 534 -22.98 -2.44 -6.80
CA TYR A 534 -24.00 -1.68 -6.09
C TYR A 534 -24.08 -0.21 -6.51
N LEU A 535 -23.25 0.24 -7.46
CA LEU A 535 -23.38 1.59 -8.01
C LEU A 535 -24.72 1.74 -8.74
N LYS A 536 -25.57 2.61 -8.20
CA LYS A 536 -26.89 2.90 -8.75
C LYS A 536 -26.78 3.63 -10.09
N PRO A 537 -27.72 3.41 -11.04
CA PRO A 537 -27.81 4.22 -12.25
C PRO A 537 -27.86 5.72 -11.92
N GLY A 538 -27.26 6.56 -12.76
CA GLY A 538 -27.16 8.01 -12.54
C GLY A 538 -26.02 8.45 -11.62
N ASN A 539 -25.39 7.55 -10.86
CA ASN A 539 -24.20 7.88 -10.09
C ASN A 539 -22.93 7.74 -10.94
N ARG A 540 -21.97 8.65 -10.73
CA ARG A 540 -20.61 8.60 -11.26
C ARG A 540 -19.62 8.79 -10.11
N LEU A 541 -18.60 7.95 -10.04
CA LEU A 541 -17.58 8.04 -8.99
C LEU A 541 -16.28 8.58 -9.59
N TYR A 542 -15.87 9.72 -9.06
CA TYR A 542 -14.64 10.43 -9.36
C TYR A 542 -13.66 10.25 -8.21
N SER A 543 -12.37 10.15 -8.50
CA SER A 543 -11.34 9.97 -7.47
C SER A 543 -10.25 11.04 -7.57
N PHE A 544 -9.94 11.65 -6.44
CA PHE A 544 -8.86 12.61 -6.26
C PHE A 544 -7.81 12.02 -5.35
N GLY A 545 -6.70 11.61 -5.97
CA GLY A 545 -5.52 11.14 -5.26
C GLY A 545 -4.74 12.32 -4.72
N THR A 546 -4.69 12.49 -3.40
CA THR A 546 -3.95 13.60 -2.79
C THR A 546 -2.62 13.10 -2.22
N GLY A 547 -1.51 13.64 -2.71
CA GLY A 547 -0.17 13.27 -2.22
C GLY A 547 0.88 13.16 -3.32
N SER A 548 2.08 12.77 -2.92
CA SER A 548 3.26 12.68 -3.81
C SER A 548 3.43 11.33 -4.49
N SER A 549 2.91 10.25 -3.88
CA SER A 549 3.03 8.85 -4.36
C SER A 549 1.79 8.02 -4.02
N VAL A 550 0.63 8.42 -4.53
CA VAL A 550 -0.67 7.80 -4.20
C VAL A 550 -0.86 6.42 -4.85
N ASN A 551 -1.80 5.63 -4.35
CA ASN A 551 -2.16 4.35 -4.98
C ASN A 551 -2.99 4.58 -6.26
N ARG A 552 -2.32 4.96 -7.35
CA ARG A 552 -2.96 5.22 -8.65
C ARG A 552 -3.72 4.01 -9.19
N PHE A 553 -3.34 2.78 -8.86
CA PHE A 553 -4.11 1.58 -9.23
C PHE A 553 -5.54 1.67 -8.69
N LEU A 554 -5.71 1.78 -7.37
CA LEU A 554 -7.04 1.86 -6.77
C LEU A 554 -7.84 3.07 -7.29
N LEU A 555 -7.20 4.25 -7.33
CA LEU A 555 -7.84 5.50 -7.73
C LEU A 555 -8.30 5.48 -9.19
N ASN A 556 -7.45 5.05 -10.12
CA ASN A 556 -7.82 4.94 -11.53
C ASN A 556 -8.93 3.90 -11.71
N ARG A 557 -8.80 2.72 -11.08
CA ARG A 557 -9.74 1.60 -11.26
C ARG A 557 -11.11 1.88 -10.65
N ILE A 558 -11.19 2.52 -9.48
CA ILE A 558 -12.48 2.85 -8.86
C ILE A 558 -13.23 3.90 -9.65
N ALA A 559 -12.52 4.86 -10.24
CA ALA A 559 -13.13 5.86 -11.12
C ALA A 559 -13.62 5.23 -12.43
N GLU A 560 -12.81 4.37 -13.05
CA GLU A 560 -13.16 3.66 -14.29
C GLU A 560 -14.40 2.77 -14.11
N ILE A 561 -14.44 1.92 -13.08
CA ILE A 561 -15.62 1.11 -12.73
C ILE A 561 -16.80 2.02 -12.34
N GLY A 562 -16.50 3.13 -11.67
CA GLY A 562 -17.42 4.18 -11.28
C GLY A 562 -17.96 5.03 -12.43
N ARG A 563 -17.49 4.79 -13.67
CA ARG A 563 -17.77 5.59 -14.87
C ARG A 563 -17.39 7.08 -14.75
N GLY A 564 -16.55 7.44 -13.78
CA GLY A 564 -16.00 8.78 -13.62
C GLY A 564 -14.54 8.85 -14.05
N MET A 565 -13.82 9.83 -13.52
CA MET A 565 -12.40 10.03 -13.80
C MET A 565 -11.57 10.18 -12.53
N SER A 566 -10.27 10.02 -12.70
CA SER A 566 -9.28 10.13 -11.63
C SER A 566 -8.32 11.28 -11.90
N GLN A 567 -8.01 12.05 -10.88
CA GLN A 567 -7.03 13.13 -10.93
C GLN A 567 -6.12 13.06 -9.71
N ILE A 568 -4.83 13.30 -9.92
CA ILE A 568 -3.86 13.36 -8.82
C ILE A 568 -3.55 14.82 -8.53
N ILE A 569 -3.53 15.17 -7.25
CA ILE A 569 -3.25 16.50 -6.74
C ILE A 569 -2.05 16.40 -5.81
N ARG A 570 -0.95 17.03 -6.19
CA ARG A 570 0.19 17.16 -5.28
C ARG A 570 -0.04 18.27 -4.28
N HIS A 571 0.63 18.19 -3.14
CA HIS A 571 0.53 19.20 -2.07
C HIS A 571 1.00 20.59 -2.54
N ASP A 572 1.96 20.65 -3.47
CA ASP A 572 2.56 21.86 -4.04
C ASP A 572 1.83 22.45 -5.26
N GLU A 573 0.89 21.72 -5.89
CA GLU A 573 0.15 22.21 -7.07
C GLU A 573 -1.03 23.14 -6.68
N PRO A 574 -1.32 24.23 -7.39
CA PRO A 574 -2.44 25.12 -7.06
C PRO A 574 -3.80 24.41 -7.17
N THR A 575 -4.62 24.45 -6.11
CA THR A 575 -5.96 23.80 -6.07
C THR A 575 -7.00 24.50 -6.93
N GLU A 576 -6.83 25.80 -7.22
CA GLU A 576 -7.79 26.57 -8.01
C GLU A 576 -7.96 25.99 -9.41
N LYS A 577 -6.84 25.83 -10.14
CA LYS A 577 -6.84 25.28 -11.49
C LYS A 577 -7.47 23.88 -11.52
N VAL A 578 -7.19 23.06 -10.51
CA VAL A 578 -7.76 21.71 -10.38
C VAL A 578 -9.27 21.75 -10.21
N ALA A 579 -9.79 22.61 -9.33
CA ALA A 579 -11.22 22.74 -9.10
C ALA A 579 -11.95 23.22 -10.37
N GLU A 580 -11.42 24.24 -11.03
CA GLU A 580 -11.96 24.77 -12.30
C GLU A 580 -12.00 23.71 -13.40
N GLU A 581 -10.92 22.93 -13.54
CA GLU A 581 -10.84 21.83 -14.51
C GLU A 581 -11.87 20.74 -14.21
N PHE A 582 -11.99 20.33 -12.96
CA PHE A 582 -12.96 19.32 -12.59
C PHE A 582 -14.40 19.79 -12.81
N PHE A 583 -14.73 21.03 -12.44
CA PHE A 583 -16.06 21.57 -12.69
C PHE A 583 -16.44 21.51 -14.17
N ARG A 584 -15.50 21.86 -15.05
CA ARG A 584 -15.68 21.75 -16.50
C ARG A 584 -15.90 20.29 -16.94
N GLN A 585 -15.20 19.35 -16.34
CA GLN A 585 -15.30 17.93 -16.65
C GLN A 585 -16.61 17.30 -16.19
N ILE A 586 -17.05 17.58 -14.96
CA ILE A 586 -18.34 17.09 -14.45
C ILE A 586 -19.54 17.83 -15.04
N ASN A 587 -19.30 18.86 -15.87
CA ASN A 587 -20.37 19.67 -16.41
C ASN A 587 -21.30 18.91 -17.35
N ASN A 588 -20.81 17.94 -18.13
CA ASN A 588 -21.58 16.90 -18.83
C ASN A 588 -20.61 15.85 -19.44
N PRO A 589 -20.97 14.55 -19.50
CA PRO A 589 -20.28 13.63 -20.40
C PRO A 589 -20.52 14.09 -21.85
N VAL A 590 -19.45 14.16 -22.61
CA VAL A 590 -19.44 14.55 -24.02
C VAL A 590 -20.09 13.48 -24.89
N LEU A 591 -19.79 12.22 -24.60
CA LEU A 591 -20.40 11.09 -25.31
C LEU A 591 -20.80 10.01 -24.31
N THR A 592 -22.05 9.57 -24.39
CA THR A 592 -22.61 8.47 -23.59
C THR A 592 -23.14 7.38 -24.50
N ASN A 593 -23.45 6.20 -23.94
CA ASN A 593 -24.00 5.06 -24.69
C ASN A 593 -23.13 4.72 -25.92
N ILE A 594 -21.81 4.66 -25.70
CA ILE A 594 -20.86 4.42 -26.78
C ILE A 594 -21.00 2.97 -27.26
N GLU A 595 -21.22 2.80 -28.55
CA GLU A 595 -21.27 1.50 -29.20
C GLU A 595 -20.18 1.38 -30.26
N LEU A 596 -19.67 0.15 -30.41
CA LEU A 596 -18.61 -0.18 -31.36
C LEU A 596 -19.18 -1.14 -32.40
N ILE A 597 -19.18 -0.73 -33.67
CA ILE A 597 -19.74 -1.48 -34.78
C ILE A 597 -18.62 -1.79 -35.76
N TRP A 598 -18.44 -3.08 -36.09
CA TRP A 598 -17.47 -3.52 -37.08
C TRP A 598 -18.13 -3.74 -38.44
N GLN A 599 -17.51 -3.23 -39.50
CA GLN A 599 -17.89 -3.44 -40.89
C GLN A 599 -16.67 -3.92 -41.69
N GLY A 600 -16.58 -5.22 -41.95
CA GLY A 600 -15.47 -5.81 -42.67
C GLY A 600 -15.64 -7.32 -42.84
N GLU A 601 -14.71 -7.95 -43.55
CA GLU A 601 -14.72 -9.40 -43.76
C GLU A 601 -14.26 -10.17 -42.51
N GLY A 602 -14.71 -11.43 -42.41
CA GLY A 602 -14.34 -12.35 -41.33
C GLY A 602 -15.00 -12.04 -39.98
N GLU A 603 -14.38 -12.50 -38.89
CA GLU A 603 -14.90 -12.32 -37.53
C GLU A 603 -14.70 -10.88 -37.03
N SER A 604 -15.63 -10.37 -36.21
CA SER A 604 -15.46 -9.07 -35.57
C SER A 604 -14.23 -9.02 -34.66
N PRO A 605 -13.52 -7.88 -34.58
CA PRO A 605 -12.38 -7.74 -33.69
C PRO A 605 -12.80 -7.81 -32.22
N ILE A 606 -11.91 -8.34 -31.38
CA ILE A 606 -12.05 -8.32 -29.92
C ILE A 606 -11.45 -7.01 -29.41
N ILE A 607 -12.28 -6.13 -28.87
CA ILE A 607 -11.90 -4.78 -28.44
C ILE A 607 -12.02 -4.62 -26.92
N TYR A 608 -11.05 -3.94 -26.34
CA TYR A 608 -11.01 -3.56 -24.93
C TYR A 608 -10.83 -2.04 -24.76
N PRO A 609 -11.48 -1.41 -23.76
CA PRO A 609 -12.41 -2.02 -22.81
C PRO A 609 -13.67 -2.57 -23.50
N ALA A 610 -14.20 -3.69 -23.00
CA ALA A 610 -15.34 -4.38 -23.62
C ALA A 610 -16.63 -3.54 -23.58
N ILE A 611 -16.75 -2.69 -22.55
CA ILE A 611 -17.80 -1.69 -22.40
C ILE A 611 -17.09 -0.34 -22.24
N PRO A 612 -17.08 0.52 -23.27
CA PRO A 612 -16.52 1.86 -23.15
C PRO A 612 -17.20 2.68 -22.06
N SER A 613 -16.42 3.44 -21.28
CA SER A 613 -16.97 4.39 -20.31
C SER A 613 -17.60 5.60 -21.02
N ASP A 614 -18.36 6.39 -20.28
CA ASP A 614 -18.75 7.71 -20.77
C ASP A 614 -17.49 8.53 -21.07
N LEU A 615 -17.53 9.33 -22.12
CA LEU A 615 -16.43 10.17 -22.54
C LEU A 615 -16.65 11.57 -22.00
N PHE A 616 -15.69 12.10 -21.25
CA PHE A 616 -15.74 13.47 -20.73
C PHE A 616 -14.94 14.41 -21.62
N ALA A 617 -15.21 15.71 -21.50
CA ALA A 617 -14.52 16.72 -22.29
C ALA A 617 -13.01 16.61 -22.09
N GLU A 618 -12.27 16.81 -23.19
CA GLU A 618 -10.81 16.91 -23.20
C GLU A 618 -10.08 15.60 -22.79
N GLN A 619 -10.77 14.45 -22.76
CA GLN A 619 -10.18 13.11 -22.58
C GLN A 619 -10.39 12.26 -23.84
N PRO A 620 -9.40 11.45 -24.28
CA PRO A 620 -9.58 10.54 -25.38
C PRO A 620 -10.30 9.25 -24.96
N LEU A 621 -11.14 8.73 -25.85
CA LEU A 621 -11.51 7.32 -25.83
C LEU A 621 -10.34 6.53 -26.42
N VAL A 622 -9.80 5.61 -25.62
CA VAL A 622 -8.71 4.72 -26.05
C VAL A 622 -9.24 3.30 -26.16
N LEU A 623 -9.16 2.73 -27.35
CA LEU A 623 -9.60 1.36 -27.65
C LEU A 623 -8.41 0.55 -28.13
N PHE A 624 -8.24 -0.66 -27.61
CA PHE A 624 -7.29 -1.64 -28.12
C PHE A 624 -8.04 -2.81 -28.72
N GLY A 625 -7.76 -3.17 -29.97
CA GLY A 625 -8.45 -4.29 -30.63
C GLY A 625 -7.52 -5.31 -31.26
N ARG A 626 -8.04 -6.53 -31.42
CA ARG A 626 -7.39 -7.63 -32.12
C ARG A 626 -8.32 -8.25 -33.15
N LYS A 627 -7.84 -8.38 -34.37
CA LYS A 627 -8.46 -9.09 -35.49
C LYS A 627 -7.70 -10.38 -35.77
N SER A 628 -8.27 -11.53 -35.43
CA SER A 628 -7.58 -12.83 -35.47
C SER A 628 -7.09 -13.22 -36.88
N ASP A 629 -7.86 -12.91 -37.92
CA ASP A 629 -7.53 -13.19 -39.32
C ASP A 629 -6.64 -12.12 -39.97
N GLY A 630 -6.45 -10.96 -39.31
CA GLY A 630 -5.66 -9.84 -39.84
C GLY A 630 -6.32 -9.11 -41.01
N CYS A 631 -7.59 -9.38 -41.33
CA CYS A 631 -8.29 -8.68 -42.41
C CYS A 631 -8.64 -7.24 -42.01
N GLY A 632 -8.40 -6.29 -42.91
CA GLY A 632 -8.79 -4.90 -42.73
C GLY A 632 -10.32 -4.69 -42.74
N GLY A 633 -10.75 -3.49 -42.37
CA GLY A 633 -12.16 -3.11 -42.35
C GLY A 633 -12.39 -1.79 -41.63
N ILE A 634 -13.65 -1.46 -41.36
CA ILE A 634 -14.06 -0.19 -40.76
C ILE A 634 -14.59 -0.43 -39.35
N LEU A 635 -13.98 0.23 -38.37
CA LEU A 635 -14.52 0.33 -37.01
C LEU A 635 -15.31 1.64 -36.91
N GLN A 636 -16.61 1.53 -36.67
CA GLN A 636 -17.49 2.66 -36.43
C GLN A 636 -17.77 2.80 -34.93
N VAL A 637 -17.53 4.00 -34.40
CA VAL A 637 -17.85 4.38 -33.01
C VAL A 637 -19.07 5.30 -33.05
N THR A 638 -20.14 4.91 -32.36
CA THR A 638 -21.36 5.69 -32.21
C THR A 638 -21.62 6.05 -30.76
N GLY A 639 -22.47 7.03 -30.50
CA GLY A 639 -22.95 7.35 -29.16
C GLY A 639 -23.90 8.55 -29.12
N THR A 640 -24.32 8.94 -27.93
CA THR A 640 -25.23 10.07 -27.69
C THR A 640 -24.48 11.27 -27.12
N ILE A 641 -24.55 12.41 -27.81
CA ILE A 641 -23.99 13.70 -27.40
C ILE A 641 -24.90 14.31 -26.33
N ALA A 642 -24.35 15.10 -25.39
CA ALA A 642 -25.19 15.91 -24.50
C ALA A 642 -26.14 16.80 -25.33
N GLY A 643 -27.43 16.81 -24.96
CA GLY A 643 -28.51 17.39 -25.77
C GLY A 643 -29.24 16.41 -26.69
N GLY A 644 -28.82 15.14 -26.74
CA GLY A 644 -29.55 14.04 -27.39
C GLY A 644 -29.19 13.77 -28.86
N GLY A 645 -28.22 14.50 -29.43
CA GLY A 645 -27.73 14.26 -30.79
C GLY A 645 -26.98 12.93 -30.92
N LEU A 646 -27.00 12.34 -32.12
CA LEU A 646 -26.21 11.15 -32.43
C LEU A 646 -24.80 11.54 -32.87
N TYR A 647 -23.79 10.88 -32.32
CA TYR A 647 -22.41 10.95 -32.76
C TYR A 647 -22.05 9.69 -33.54
N GLN A 648 -21.26 9.85 -34.60
CA GLN A 648 -20.70 8.75 -35.37
C GLN A 648 -19.33 9.14 -35.92
N GLN A 649 -18.35 8.26 -35.75
CA GLN A 649 -17.02 8.38 -36.34
C GLN A 649 -16.55 7.02 -36.85
N SER A 650 -15.89 6.97 -38.00
CA SER A 650 -15.42 5.72 -38.61
C SER A 650 -13.90 5.70 -38.76
N PHE A 651 -13.30 4.53 -38.56
CA PHE A 651 -11.86 4.29 -38.64
C PHE A 651 -11.55 3.16 -39.60
N GLU A 652 -10.79 3.47 -40.64
CA GLU A 652 -10.23 2.46 -41.53
C GLU A 652 -9.05 1.77 -40.85
N LEU A 653 -9.13 0.45 -40.71
CA LEU A 653 -8.09 -0.37 -40.13
C LEU A 653 -7.41 -1.17 -41.24
N ASN A 654 -6.13 -0.89 -41.49
CA ASN A 654 -5.26 -1.65 -42.37
C ASN A 654 -4.08 -2.24 -41.59
N PHE A 655 -3.78 -3.52 -41.82
CA PHE A 655 -2.74 -4.28 -41.15
C PHE A 655 -1.51 -4.58 -42.05
N GLU A 656 -1.47 -4.07 -43.28
CA GLU A 656 -0.35 -4.27 -44.22
C GLU A 656 0.91 -3.49 -43.84
N ASP A 657 0.77 -2.25 -43.33
CA ASP A 657 1.88 -1.39 -42.91
C ASP A 657 2.16 -1.50 -41.40
N SER A 658 3.00 -2.48 -41.01
CA SER A 658 3.32 -2.74 -39.60
C SER A 658 4.66 -2.16 -39.15
N SER A 659 4.66 -0.91 -38.67
CA SER A 659 5.86 -0.27 -38.07
C SER A 659 5.88 -0.31 -36.54
N ASN A 660 4.73 -0.49 -35.88
CA ASN A 660 4.59 -0.42 -34.43
C ASN A 660 4.66 -1.81 -33.78
N ARG A 661 5.72 -2.10 -33.01
CA ARG A 661 5.91 -3.42 -32.37
C ARG A 661 5.21 -3.60 -31.01
N ALA A 662 4.53 -2.58 -30.51
CA ALA A 662 4.10 -2.50 -29.12
C ALA A 662 2.57 -2.54 -28.90
N ILE A 663 1.76 -2.44 -29.96
CA ILE A 663 0.29 -2.40 -29.87
C ILE A 663 -0.27 -3.75 -29.44
N ALA A 664 0.34 -4.85 -29.88
CA ALA A 664 -0.04 -6.20 -29.46
C ALA A 664 0.05 -6.37 -27.94
N GLN A 665 1.10 -5.86 -27.30
CA GLN A 665 1.30 -5.91 -25.85
C GLN A 665 0.26 -5.07 -25.10
N LEU A 666 -0.06 -3.87 -25.61
CA LEU A 666 -1.10 -3.03 -25.02
C LEU A 666 -2.48 -3.69 -25.11
N TRP A 667 -2.83 -4.32 -26.23
CA TRP A 667 -4.05 -5.13 -26.34
C TRP A 667 -4.06 -6.28 -25.35
N GLY A 668 -2.95 -7.02 -25.24
CA GLY A 668 -2.83 -8.13 -24.28
C GLY A 668 -3.01 -7.66 -22.83
N ARG A 669 -2.46 -6.49 -22.48
CA ARG A 669 -2.59 -5.89 -21.16
C ARG A 669 -4.03 -5.42 -20.89
N ALA A 670 -4.68 -4.79 -21.87
CA ALA A 670 -6.08 -4.39 -21.79
C ALA A 670 -7.02 -5.61 -21.62
N ARG A 671 -6.77 -6.70 -22.35
CA ARG A 671 -7.50 -7.97 -22.17
C ARG A 671 -7.34 -8.54 -20.77
N ILE A 672 -6.10 -8.61 -20.26
CA ILE A 672 -5.83 -9.10 -18.90
C ILE A 672 -6.60 -8.27 -17.88
N LYS A 673 -6.55 -6.94 -17.99
CA LYS A 673 -7.28 -6.02 -17.11
C LYS A 673 -8.78 -6.33 -17.11
N ASP A 674 -9.41 -6.46 -18.28
CA ASP A 674 -10.85 -6.74 -18.35
C ASP A 674 -11.23 -8.12 -17.80
N LEU A 675 -10.42 -9.15 -18.05
CA LEU A 675 -10.63 -10.47 -17.45
C LEU A 675 -10.49 -10.43 -15.92
N MET A 676 -9.50 -9.70 -15.39
CA MET A 676 -9.34 -9.49 -13.94
C MET A 676 -10.55 -8.76 -13.35
N ASN A 677 -11.19 -7.86 -14.10
CA ASN A 677 -12.38 -7.12 -13.65
C ASN A 677 -13.61 -8.02 -13.48
N LEU A 678 -13.70 -9.09 -14.28
CA LEU A 678 -14.73 -10.11 -14.14
C LEU A 678 -14.52 -10.97 -12.88
N MET A 679 -13.28 -11.02 -12.36
CA MET A 679 -12.87 -11.82 -11.21
C MET A 679 -12.72 -11.03 -9.90
N LEU A 680 -13.16 -9.76 -9.83
CA LEU A 680 -13.02 -8.94 -8.60
C LEU A 680 -13.65 -9.57 -7.35
N LYS A 681 -14.70 -10.38 -7.52
CA LYS A 681 -15.42 -11.07 -6.43
C LYS A 681 -14.79 -12.40 -6.02
N GLY A 682 -13.84 -12.91 -6.79
CA GLY A 682 -13.22 -14.21 -6.59
C GLY A 682 -12.72 -14.78 -7.91
N GLU A 683 -11.59 -15.50 -7.85
CA GLU A 683 -10.96 -16.09 -9.03
C GLU A 683 -11.76 -17.29 -9.54
N THR A 684 -11.98 -17.37 -10.85
CA THR A 684 -12.59 -18.52 -11.52
C THR A 684 -11.55 -19.25 -12.35
N LYS A 685 -11.69 -20.57 -12.50
CA LYS A 685 -10.72 -21.37 -13.27
C LYS A 685 -10.57 -20.88 -14.71
N VAL A 686 -11.69 -20.61 -15.38
CA VAL A 686 -11.71 -20.11 -16.76
C VAL A 686 -11.02 -18.74 -16.85
N GLY A 687 -11.36 -17.80 -15.96
CA GLY A 687 -10.74 -16.48 -15.97
C GLY A 687 -9.24 -16.51 -15.69
N VAL A 688 -8.79 -17.33 -14.73
CA VAL A 688 -7.35 -17.51 -14.44
C VAL A 688 -6.62 -18.13 -15.63
N ASP A 689 -7.20 -19.15 -16.27
CA ASP A 689 -6.60 -19.78 -17.45
C ASP A 689 -6.53 -18.79 -18.62
N GLU A 690 -7.60 -18.02 -18.90
CA GLU A 690 -7.60 -17.02 -19.97
C GLU A 690 -6.59 -15.88 -19.75
N VAL A 691 -6.46 -15.39 -18.50
CA VAL A 691 -5.44 -14.39 -18.14
C VAL A 691 -4.05 -14.98 -18.32
N THR A 692 -3.83 -16.21 -17.85
CA THR A 692 -2.54 -16.90 -17.95
C THR A 692 -2.13 -17.12 -19.41
N ASP A 693 -3.06 -17.60 -20.24
CA ASP A 693 -2.80 -17.89 -21.65
C ASP A 693 -2.57 -16.60 -22.45
N THR A 694 -3.32 -15.53 -22.16
CA THR A 694 -3.08 -14.21 -22.75
C THR A 694 -1.70 -13.70 -22.33
N ALA A 695 -1.36 -13.74 -21.04
CA ALA A 695 -0.08 -13.31 -20.52
C ALA A 695 1.10 -14.06 -21.18
N LEU A 696 1.04 -15.39 -21.26
CA LEU A 696 2.09 -16.19 -21.91
C LEU A 696 2.18 -15.91 -23.42
N SER A 697 1.05 -15.77 -24.12
CA SER A 697 0.99 -15.53 -25.57
C SER A 697 1.57 -14.16 -25.97
N TYR A 698 1.49 -13.18 -25.07
CA TYR A 698 2.00 -11.82 -25.27
C TYR A 698 3.29 -11.53 -24.49
N LYS A 699 3.81 -12.53 -23.78
CA LYS A 699 4.95 -12.43 -22.85
C LYS A 699 4.76 -11.35 -21.78
N LEU A 700 3.54 -11.15 -21.31
CA LEU A 700 3.21 -10.12 -20.33
C LEU A 700 3.24 -10.67 -18.91
N LEU A 701 3.89 -9.94 -18.00
CA LEU A 701 3.74 -10.19 -16.58
C LEU A 701 2.28 -9.99 -16.15
N SER A 702 1.81 -10.81 -15.22
CA SER A 702 0.44 -10.76 -14.67
C SER A 702 0.40 -11.37 -13.27
N GLN A 703 -0.76 -11.35 -12.62
CA GLN A 703 -0.94 -12.03 -11.32
C GLN A 703 -0.66 -13.55 -11.38
N TYR A 704 -0.73 -14.19 -12.56
CA TYR A 704 -0.56 -15.63 -12.75
C TYR A 704 0.66 -16.04 -13.57
N THR A 705 1.51 -15.08 -13.95
CA THR A 705 2.77 -15.33 -14.64
C THR A 705 3.92 -14.62 -13.94
N ALA A 706 5.16 -15.07 -14.18
CA ALA A 706 6.36 -14.45 -13.65
C ALA A 706 7.54 -14.65 -14.60
N PHE A 707 8.47 -13.70 -14.61
CA PHE A 707 9.77 -13.87 -15.25
C PHE A 707 10.73 -14.54 -14.27
N VAL A 708 11.45 -15.55 -14.74
CA VAL A 708 12.53 -16.19 -13.99
C VAL A 708 13.80 -16.27 -14.84
N ALA A 709 14.91 -15.81 -14.29
CA ALA A 709 16.24 -15.87 -14.88
C ALA A 709 17.16 -16.65 -13.93
N VAL A 710 17.89 -17.63 -14.44
CA VAL A 710 18.78 -18.51 -13.66
C VAL A 710 20.12 -18.61 -14.34
N SER A 711 21.21 -18.46 -13.58
CA SER A 711 22.56 -18.70 -14.11
C SER A 711 22.80 -20.20 -14.35
N ASP A 712 23.42 -20.55 -15.47
CA ASP A 712 23.77 -21.94 -15.78
C ASP A 712 24.75 -22.53 -14.74
N GLU A 713 25.69 -21.70 -14.30
CA GLU A 713 26.71 -22.05 -13.30
C GLU A 713 26.18 -21.99 -11.87
N VAL A 714 26.66 -22.93 -11.05
CA VAL A 714 26.59 -22.85 -9.59
C VAL A 714 27.63 -21.84 -9.13
N ARG A 715 27.18 -20.79 -8.46
CA ARG A 715 27.99 -19.62 -8.14
C ARG A 715 28.36 -19.53 -6.68
N VAL A 716 27.52 -20.02 -5.78
CA VAL A 716 27.74 -20.05 -4.34
C VAL A 716 27.63 -21.47 -3.81
N ASN A 717 28.28 -21.76 -2.69
CA ASN A 717 28.09 -23.02 -2.00
C ASN A 717 26.75 -23.00 -1.22
N PRO A 718 25.78 -23.88 -1.53
CA PRO A 718 24.47 -23.86 -0.87
C PRO A 718 24.51 -24.14 0.64
N GLN A 719 25.63 -24.66 1.17
CA GLN A 719 25.81 -24.96 2.58
C GLN A 719 26.36 -23.76 3.39
N GLU A 720 26.80 -22.70 2.71
CA GLU A 720 27.28 -21.49 3.38
C GLU A 720 26.12 -20.64 3.91
N SER A 721 26.39 -19.84 4.94
CA SER A 721 25.40 -18.93 5.50
C SER A 721 24.97 -17.88 4.47
N SER A 722 23.67 -17.60 4.46
CA SER A 722 23.08 -16.53 3.63
C SER A 722 22.30 -15.55 4.50
N VAL A 723 22.23 -14.31 4.05
CA VAL A 723 21.47 -13.23 4.66
C VAL A 723 20.32 -12.89 3.72
N ALA A 724 19.10 -12.87 4.25
CA ALA A 724 17.91 -12.44 3.51
C ALA A 724 17.55 -11.00 3.91
N VAL A 725 17.41 -10.12 2.93
CA VAL A 725 17.08 -8.70 3.12
C VAL A 725 15.83 -8.35 2.32
N GLN A 726 14.83 -7.78 2.99
CA GLN A 726 13.83 -6.99 2.29
C GLN A 726 14.37 -5.58 2.12
N VAL A 727 14.48 -5.12 0.89
CA VAL A 727 15.05 -3.81 0.56
C VAL A 727 14.09 -2.73 1.06
N PRO A 728 14.52 -1.86 2.00
CA PRO A 728 13.68 -0.79 2.49
C PRO A 728 13.54 0.33 1.45
N VAL A 729 12.48 1.12 1.55
CA VAL A 729 12.20 2.28 0.69
C VAL A 729 12.02 3.55 1.50
N GLU A 730 12.14 4.69 0.82
CA GLU A 730 11.91 6.01 1.41
C GLU A 730 10.43 6.20 1.78
N MET A 731 10.15 7.06 2.75
CA MET A 731 8.77 7.50 3.01
C MET A 731 8.32 8.45 1.90
N PRO A 732 7.10 8.30 1.33
CA PRO A 732 6.58 9.27 0.37
C PRO A 732 6.64 10.72 0.88
N GLU A 733 7.05 11.65 0.02
CA GLU A 733 7.16 13.07 0.34
C GLU A 733 5.83 13.62 0.87
N ALA A 734 5.90 14.40 1.96
CA ALA A 734 4.77 15.03 2.64
C ALA A 734 3.77 14.08 3.33
N VAL A 735 4.04 12.77 3.39
CA VAL A 735 3.26 11.82 4.20
C VAL A 735 3.90 11.67 5.57
N SER A 736 3.11 11.84 6.64
CA SER A 736 3.60 11.77 8.02
C SER A 736 3.90 10.32 8.43
N TYR A 737 5.11 10.08 8.94
CA TYR A 737 5.48 8.79 9.51
C TYR A 737 4.64 8.48 10.75
N GLU A 738 4.46 9.46 11.64
CA GLU A 738 3.65 9.34 12.86
C GLU A 738 2.16 9.15 12.54
N GLY A 739 1.66 9.76 11.46
CA GLY A 739 0.29 9.56 10.99
C GLY A 739 0.01 8.12 10.55
N ILE A 740 0.99 7.46 9.91
CA ILE A 740 0.86 6.06 9.47
C ILE A 740 1.13 5.08 10.61
N PHE A 741 2.23 5.27 11.35
CA PHE A 741 2.74 4.27 12.28
C PHE A 741 2.46 4.59 13.75
N GLY A 742 1.93 5.77 14.06
CA GLY A 742 1.71 6.25 15.43
C GLY A 742 3.00 6.67 16.15
N ASN A 743 2.87 7.10 17.42
CA ASN A 743 3.99 7.41 18.31
C ASN A 743 4.67 6.14 18.83
N LEU A 744 5.35 5.40 17.96
CA LEU A 744 6.14 4.22 18.35
C LEU A 744 7.43 4.56 19.11
N ALA A 745 7.76 5.85 19.27
CA ALA A 745 8.92 6.29 20.03
C ALA A 745 8.84 6.00 21.56
N GLN A 746 7.68 5.58 22.10
CA GLN A 746 7.50 5.36 23.55
C GLN A 746 7.33 3.90 23.99
N SER A 747 7.36 2.92 23.09
CA SER A 747 7.23 1.49 23.43
C SER A 747 8.53 0.69 23.33
N TYR A 748 9.65 1.29 23.77
CA TYR A 748 10.97 0.64 23.86
C TYR A 748 11.41 0.49 25.33
N ALA A 749 10.55 -0.08 26.17
CA ALA A 749 10.93 -0.51 27.53
C ALA A 749 11.26 -2.02 27.53
N PRO A 750 12.43 -2.45 28.05
CA PRO A 750 12.82 -3.85 28.04
C PRO A 750 12.02 -4.66 29.07
N VAL A 751 11.15 -5.56 28.60
CA VAL A 751 10.63 -6.66 29.44
C VAL A 751 11.71 -7.74 29.54
N ASN A 752 12.56 -7.63 30.56
CA ASN A 752 13.45 -8.70 30.97
C ASN A 752 12.64 -9.86 31.58
N LYS A 753 12.13 -10.79 30.76
CA LYS A 753 11.74 -12.11 31.26
C LYS A 753 12.98 -12.99 31.39
N LYS A 754 13.66 -12.90 32.54
CA LYS A 754 14.49 -14.01 33.00
C LYS A 754 13.57 -15.20 33.28
N ARG A 755 13.75 -16.27 32.52
CA ARG A 755 13.25 -17.61 32.85
C ARG A 755 13.99 -18.07 34.11
N GLU A 756 13.37 -17.98 35.26
CA GLU A 756 13.72 -18.82 36.40
C GLU A 756 12.82 -20.06 36.39
N VAL A 757 13.46 -21.21 36.53
CA VAL A 757 12.84 -22.54 36.62
C VAL A 757 12.98 -23.00 38.06
N ALA A 758 11.87 -23.23 38.76
CA ALA A 758 11.74 -24.13 39.91
C ALA A 758 10.23 -24.37 40.22
N PRO A 759 9.83 -25.39 41.00
CA PRO A 759 9.34 -26.68 40.49
C PRO A 759 7.83 -26.92 40.72
N GLN A 760 7.33 -27.99 40.10
CA GLN A 760 5.97 -28.53 40.23
C GLN A 760 5.60 -28.91 41.68
N LEU A 761 4.36 -28.63 42.08
CA LEU A 761 3.60 -29.42 43.06
C LEU A 761 2.10 -29.35 42.74
N ALA A 762 1.43 -30.49 42.91
CA ALA A 762 0.07 -30.82 42.51
C ALA A 762 -0.99 -30.38 43.56
N PRO A 763 -2.31 -30.57 43.32
CA PRO A 763 -3.38 -29.75 43.87
C PRO A 763 -4.07 -30.32 45.12
N THR A 764 -4.61 -29.45 45.97
CA THR A 764 -5.65 -29.77 46.98
C THR A 764 -6.49 -28.52 47.26
N GLY A 765 -7.83 -28.56 47.09
CA GLY A 765 -8.77 -27.54 47.59
C GLY A 765 -9.17 -27.79 49.06
N PRO A 766 -10.35 -27.36 49.55
CA PRO A 766 -11.10 -26.11 49.32
C PRO A 766 -11.46 -25.39 50.67
N ILE A 767 -12.36 -24.38 50.63
CA ILE A 767 -13.35 -23.97 51.68
C ILE A 767 -13.14 -22.61 52.43
N ASP A 768 -14.19 -21.77 52.30
CA ASP A 768 -14.90 -20.77 53.16
C ASP A 768 -14.34 -19.42 53.71
N GLU A 769 -15.05 -18.35 53.29
CA GLU A 769 -15.97 -17.42 54.03
C GLU A 769 -15.51 -16.50 55.21
N TYR A 770 -16.16 -15.32 55.27
CA TYR A 770 -16.27 -14.25 56.31
C TYR A 770 -15.41 -12.97 56.23
N ASP A 771 -16.02 -11.92 55.62
CA ASP A 771 -16.65 -10.71 56.21
C ASP A 771 -15.97 -9.79 57.27
N ILE A 772 -16.37 -8.51 57.23
CA ILE A 772 -16.33 -7.43 58.27
C ILE A 772 -15.02 -6.62 58.42
N THR A 773 -14.93 -5.28 58.44
CA THR A 773 -15.81 -4.10 58.24
C THR A 773 -15.00 -2.77 58.39
N LEU A 774 -15.54 -1.65 57.87
CA LEU A 774 -15.79 -0.35 58.55
C LEU A 774 -14.78 0.84 58.55
N ILE A 775 -15.31 2.00 58.07
CA ILE A 775 -15.28 3.39 58.62
C ILE A 775 -14.57 4.49 57.76
N SER A 776 -15.40 5.35 57.16
CA SER A 776 -15.16 6.77 56.78
C SER A 776 -15.25 7.68 58.02
N PRO A 777 -14.81 8.97 58.03
CA PRO A 777 -15.68 10.06 57.49
C PRO A 777 -14.94 11.35 57.06
N GLY A 778 -15.67 12.30 56.45
CA GLY A 778 -15.29 13.72 56.47
C GLY A 778 -15.81 14.59 55.31
N SER A 779 -16.98 15.18 55.50
CA SER A 779 -17.74 16.09 54.63
C SER A 779 -17.51 17.59 54.95
N LEU A 780 -17.76 18.46 53.96
CA LEU A 780 -18.20 19.88 54.04
C LEU A 780 -18.91 20.15 52.69
N GLY A 781 -20.22 20.42 52.53
CA GLY A 781 -21.07 21.49 53.11
C GLY A 781 -21.30 22.57 52.03
N VAL A 782 -22.27 22.44 51.11
CA VAL A 782 -23.70 22.89 51.12
C VAL A 782 -23.91 24.42 51.00
N GLU A 783 -24.74 24.84 50.03
CA GLU A 783 -25.83 25.82 50.21
C GLU A 783 -26.94 25.59 49.15
N GLU A 784 -28.19 25.57 49.62
CA GLU A 784 -29.46 25.26 48.94
C GLU A 784 -30.22 26.56 48.60
N ASP A 785 -31.28 26.46 47.78
CA ASP A 785 -32.59 27.04 48.14
C ASP A 785 -33.75 26.40 47.35
N GLU A 786 -34.87 26.24 48.08
CA GLU A 786 -36.10 25.48 47.83
C GLU A 786 -37.12 26.15 46.87
N TYR A 787 -38.11 25.38 46.38
CA TYR A 787 -39.53 25.53 46.74
C TYR A 787 -40.42 24.41 46.13
N ASP A 788 -40.86 23.53 47.03
CA ASP A 788 -42.23 23.04 47.29
C ASP A 788 -43.10 22.32 46.22
N SER A 789 -44.06 21.59 46.79
CA SER A 789 -44.62 20.32 46.40
C SER A 789 -46.13 20.41 46.14
N ASP A 790 -46.70 19.47 45.38
CA ASP A 790 -48.07 19.01 45.64
C ASP A 790 -48.35 17.60 45.09
N LEU A 791 -49.05 16.82 45.90
CA LEU A 791 -49.34 15.38 45.79
C LEU A 791 -50.71 15.12 45.14
N SER A 792 -50.81 14.10 44.28
CA SER A 792 -51.95 13.14 44.30
C SER A 792 -51.73 11.94 43.33
N SER A 793 -51.99 10.74 43.84
CA SER A 793 -52.22 9.45 43.13
C SER A 793 -53.60 8.92 43.59
N PRO A 794 -54.22 7.80 43.11
CA PRO A 794 -53.94 6.78 42.06
C PRO A 794 -55.25 6.52 41.20
N PRO A 795 -55.66 5.33 40.62
CA PRO A 795 -55.08 3.97 40.43
C PRO A 795 -55.21 3.34 38.99
N ALA A 796 -54.31 2.44 38.55
CA ALA A 796 -54.30 0.94 38.51
C ALA A 796 -55.14 0.21 37.41
N LEU A 797 -54.49 -0.65 36.59
CA LEU A 797 -54.65 -2.13 36.53
C LEU A 797 -53.97 -2.83 35.31
N GLU A 798 -53.05 -3.75 35.65
CA GLU A 798 -52.64 -5.07 35.09
C GLU A 798 -52.18 -5.33 33.62
N PRO A 799 -51.05 -6.06 33.47
CA PRO A 799 -50.82 -7.07 32.42
C PRO A 799 -50.84 -8.51 33.00
N PRO A 800 -51.31 -9.54 32.26
CA PRO A 800 -51.33 -10.91 32.76
C PRO A 800 -50.06 -11.72 32.42
N SER A 801 -49.48 -12.27 33.49
CA SER A 801 -48.95 -13.63 33.73
C SER A 801 -48.20 -14.44 32.66
N ILE A 802 -46.98 -14.81 33.07
CA ILE A 802 -46.11 -15.86 32.54
C ILE A 802 -46.50 -17.22 33.18
N SER A 803 -46.44 -18.28 32.38
CA SER A 803 -46.33 -19.68 32.83
C SER A 803 -45.15 -20.32 32.10
N SER A 804 -44.10 -20.68 32.85
CA SER A 804 -42.87 -21.31 32.36
C SER A 804 -42.69 -22.67 33.04
N SER A 805 -42.60 -23.73 32.23
CA SER A 805 -41.92 -24.98 32.61
C SER A 805 -40.61 -25.07 31.83
N PRO A 806 -39.46 -25.35 32.47
CA PRO A 806 -38.17 -25.35 31.80
C PRO A 806 -38.00 -26.63 30.96
N GLN A 807 -38.15 -26.52 29.64
CA GLN A 807 -37.66 -27.54 28.73
C GLN A 807 -36.12 -27.52 28.75
N LYS A 808 -35.52 -28.69 29.00
CA LYS A 808 -34.10 -28.99 28.79
C LYS A 808 -33.63 -28.38 27.45
N PRO A 809 -32.43 -27.78 27.39
CA PRO A 809 -31.88 -27.36 26.11
C PRO A 809 -31.73 -28.60 25.23
N ALA A 810 -32.47 -28.62 24.12
CA ALA A 810 -32.19 -29.54 23.05
C ALA A 810 -30.75 -29.30 22.63
N ASP A 811 -29.97 -30.37 22.64
CA ASP A 811 -28.59 -30.45 22.20
C ASP A 811 -28.55 -30.14 20.69
N VAL A 812 -28.60 -28.86 20.32
CA VAL A 812 -28.41 -28.41 18.93
C VAL A 812 -26.92 -28.49 18.67
N LYS A 813 -26.46 -29.69 18.33
CA LYS A 813 -25.20 -29.84 17.59
C LYS A 813 -25.25 -28.88 16.40
N PRO A 814 -24.24 -28.05 16.15
CA PRO A 814 -24.16 -27.32 14.89
C PRO A 814 -24.19 -28.37 13.77
N LYS A 815 -25.28 -28.40 12.99
CA LYS A 815 -25.31 -29.24 11.79
C LYS A 815 -24.24 -28.70 10.87
N ASN A 816 -23.15 -29.45 10.67
CA ASN A 816 -22.18 -29.22 9.59
C ASN A 816 -22.96 -29.01 8.29
N ARG A 817 -23.03 -27.76 7.83
CA ARG A 817 -23.61 -27.38 6.53
C ARG A 817 -22.59 -27.46 5.40
N LEU A 818 -21.39 -27.98 5.67
CA LEU A 818 -20.36 -28.14 4.66
C LEU A 818 -19.59 -29.43 4.92
N GLN A 819 -19.53 -30.30 3.91
CA GLN A 819 -18.83 -31.59 3.98
C GLN A 819 -17.82 -31.71 2.84
N ILE A 820 -16.59 -32.11 3.14
CA ILE A 820 -15.60 -32.47 2.11
C ILE A 820 -15.99 -33.82 1.52
N LEU A 821 -16.32 -33.85 0.23
CA LEU A 821 -16.62 -35.08 -0.51
C LEU A 821 -15.34 -35.77 -1.01
N SER A 822 -14.40 -34.98 -1.54
CA SER A 822 -13.10 -35.49 -1.97
C SER A 822 -12.06 -34.38 -2.00
N VAL A 823 -10.80 -34.75 -1.84
CA VAL A 823 -9.68 -33.85 -2.05
C VAL A 823 -8.48 -34.61 -2.61
N THR A 824 -7.88 -34.08 -3.67
CA THR A 824 -6.71 -34.70 -4.31
C THR A 824 -5.42 -34.24 -3.63
N GLU A 825 -4.39 -35.09 -3.65
CA GLU A 825 -3.00 -34.74 -3.31
C GLU A 825 -2.73 -34.27 -1.86
N LEU A 826 -3.75 -34.30 -0.98
CA LEU A 826 -3.60 -34.17 0.47
C LEU A 826 -3.55 -35.53 1.15
N ASN A 827 -2.75 -35.64 2.22
CA ASN A 827 -2.75 -36.82 3.08
C ASN A 827 -3.82 -36.70 4.18
N GLU A 828 -4.13 -37.80 4.88
CA GLU A 828 -5.18 -37.85 5.90
C GLU A 828 -5.05 -36.77 6.98
N SER A 829 -3.83 -36.50 7.47
CA SER A 829 -3.61 -35.45 8.48
C SER A 829 -3.95 -34.05 7.98
N ALA A 830 -3.66 -33.79 6.70
CA ALA A 830 -4.01 -32.54 6.05
C ALA A 830 -5.52 -32.41 5.82
N ILE A 831 -6.18 -33.51 5.45
CA ILE A 831 -7.63 -33.55 5.29
C ILE A 831 -8.32 -33.26 6.64
N VAL A 832 -7.89 -33.90 7.73
CA VAL A 832 -8.45 -33.63 9.08
C VAL A 832 -8.26 -32.16 9.48
N SER A 833 -7.08 -31.59 9.22
CA SER A 833 -6.83 -30.17 9.49
C SER A 833 -7.75 -29.26 8.68
N LEU A 834 -7.96 -29.56 7.40
CA LEU A 834 -8.85 -28.79 6.52
C LEU A 834 -10.31 -28.92 6.96
N THR A 835 -10.77 -30.13 7.28
CA THR A 835 -12.14 -30.37 7.77
C THR A 835 -12.42 -29.56 9.03
N ARG A 836 -11.50 -29.58 10.01
CA ARG A 836 -11.65 -28.79 11.24
C ARG A 836 -11.68 -27.29 10.96
N HIS A 837 -10.89 -26.82 9.99
CA HIS A 837 -10.87 -25.42 9.57
C HIS A 837 -12.19 -24.97 8.94
N LEU A 838 -12.91 -25.89 8.29
CA LEU A 838 -14.19 -25.63 7.64
C LEU A 838 -15.41 -25.91 8.53
N GLU A 839 -15.24 -26.53 9.71
CA GLU A 839 -16.34 -27.05 10.55
C GLU A 839 -17.29 -25.96 11.07
N PHE A 840 -16.79 -24.74 11.31
CA PHE A 840 -17.56 -23.64 11.94
C PHE A 840 -17.96 -22.53 10.96
N ILE A 841 -17.90 -22.79 9.66
CA ILE A 841 -18.28 -21.80 8.65
C ILE A 841 -19.78 -21.49 8.72
N ASN A 842 -20.14 -20.20 8.85
CA ASN A 842 -21.52 -19.76 8.83
C ASN A 842 -21.96 -19.45 7.39
N LEU A 843 -22.80 -20.32 6.82
CA LEU A 843 -23.30 -20.20 5.45
C LEU A 843 -24.75 -19.68 5.41
N PRO A 844 -25.10 -18.86 4.39
CA PRO A 844 -26.48 -18.43 4.16
C PRO A 844 -27.46 -19.62 4.12
N PRO A 845 -28.67 -19.48 4.69
CA PRO A 845 -29.66 -20.57 4.66
C PRO A 845 -30.18 -20.82 3.24
N ASN A 846 -30.59 -22.06 2.98
CA ASN A 846 -31.20 -22.53 1.72
C ASN A 846 -30.26 -22.48 0.50
N VAL A 847 -28.95 -22.61 0.72
CA VAL A 847 -27.98 -22.95 -0.34
C VAL A 847 -27.67 -24.44 -0.20
N SER A 848 -27.72 -25.19 -1.30
CA SER A 848 -27.30 -26.60 -1.32
C SER A 848 -26.78 -26.96 -2.70
N GLY A 849 -25.77 -27.83 -2.73
CA GLY A 849 -25.11 -28.27 -3.94
C GLY A 849 -23.61 -28.46 -3.74
N GLU A 850 -22.94 -28.88 -4.81
CA GLU A 850 -21.51 -29.14 -4.84
C GLU A 850 -20.75 -27.93 -5.38
N LEU A 851 -19.62 -27.63 -4.73
CA LEU A 851 -18.62 -26.67 -5.18
C LEU A 851 -17.28 -27.39 -5.37
N VAL A 852 -16.61 -27.06 -6.47
CA VAL A 852 -15.29 -27.58 -6.81
C VAL A 852 -14.29 -26.44 -6.78
N PHE A 853 -13.31 -26.54 -5.90
CA PHE A 853 -12.22 -25.58 -5.76
C PHE A 853 -10.90 -26.20 -6.23
N GLU A 854 -10.05 -25.39 -6.85
CA GLU A 854 -8.68 -25.78 -7.18
C GLU A 854 -7.69 -24.74 -6.64
N PHE A 855 -6.62 -25.20 -6.01
CA PHE A 855 -5.59 -24.32 -5.44
C PHE A 855 -4.24 -25.03 -5.30
N TYR A 856 -3.19 -24.26 -5.00
CA TYR A 856 -1.86 -24.78 -4.67
C TYR A 856 -1.52 -24.52 -3.20
N LEU A 857 -0.66 -25.36 -2.62
CA LEU A 857 -0.05 -25.10 -1.33
C LEU A 857 1.42 -24.71 -1.50
N THR A 858 1.78 -23.50 -1.08
CA THR A 858 3.16 -23.02 -1.05
C THR A 858 3.52 -22.65 0.39
N LYS A 859 4.56 -23.27 0.95
CA LYS A 859 4.96 -23.09 2.36
C LYS A 859 3.80 -23.30 3.34
N GLY A 860 2.89 -24.22 2.99
CA GLY A 860 1.71 -24.55 3.79
C GLY A 860 0.53 -23.58 3.68
N ARG A 861 0.59 -22.58 2.79
CA ARG A 861 -0.50 -21.62 2.54
C ARG A 861 -1.17 -21.86 1.19
N VAL A 862 -2.48 -21.63 1.13
CA VAL A 862 -3.27 -21.66 -0.11
C VAL A 862 -2.84 -20.51 -1.03
N GLN A 863 -2.63 -20.80 -2.32
CA GLN A 863 -2.33 -19.82 -3.38
C GLN A 863 -3.16 -20.17 -4.63
N GLU A 864 -3.57 -19.15 -5.40
CA GLU A 864 -4.38 -19.28 -6.63
C GLU A 864 -5.64 -20.12 -6.42
N LEU A 865 -6.45 -19.73 -5.43
CA LEU A 865 -7.70 -20.40 -5.13
C LEU A 865 -8.77 -20.03 -6.15
N THR A 866 -9.08 -20.99 -7.01
CA THR A 866 -10.09 -20.85 -8.07
C THR A 866 -11.31 -21.70 -7.79
N ILE A 867 -12.47 -21.24 -8.22
CA ILE A 867 -13.67 -22.07 -8.36
C ILE A 867 -13.76 -22.64 -9.79
N ASP A 868 -13.98 -23.95 -9.91
CA ASP A 868 -14.30 -24.61 -11.17
C ASP A 868 -15.82 -24.54 -11.39
N GLU A 869 -16.25 -23.47 -12.06
CA GLU A 869 -17.66 -23.16 -12.29
C GLU A 869 -18.37 -24.18 -13.18
N GLN A 870 -17.62 -24.89 -14.04
CA GLN A 870 -18.15 -25.92 -14.91
C GLN A 870 -18.45 -27.19 -14.11
N ALA A 871 -17.53 -27.59 -13.23
CA ALA A 871 -17.67 -28.77 -12.38
C ALA A 871 -18.55 -28.57 -11.14
N SER A 872 -18.77 -27.32 -10.69
CA SER A 872 -19.65 -27.00 -9.54
C SER A 872 -21.13 -27.08 -9.92
N SER A 873 -21.99 -27.62 -9.06
CA SER A 873 -23.45 -27.61 -9.30
C SER A 873 -24.07 -26.25 -8.98
N ILE A 874 -23.50 -25.52 -8.01
CA ILE A 874 -23.88 -24.14 -7.70
C ILE A 874 -23.28 -23.20 -8.75
N LYS A 875 -24.13 -22.44 -9.44
CA LYS A 875 -23.75 -21.62 -10.61
C LYS A 875 -23.64 -20.11 -10.31
N ASN A 876 -23.48 -19.73 -9.04
CA ASN A 876 -23.26 -18.34 -8.63
C ASN A 876 -24.36 -17.37 -9.15
N LYS A 877 -25.62 -17.80 -9.17
CA LYS A 877 -26.72 -17.03 -9.79
C LYS A 877 -27.41 -16.12 -8.77
N SER A 878 -27.71 -16.64 -7.59
CA SER A 878 -28.40 -15.89 -6.53
C SER A 878 -27.41 -15.19 -5.59
N ALA A 879 -27.81 -14.06 -4.98
CA ALA A 879 -27.01 -13.35 -3.98
C ALA A 879 -26.55 -14.24 -2.82
N LYS A 880 -27.39 -15.21 -2.41
CA LYS A 880 -27.08 -16.17 -1.34
C LYS A 880 -25.98 -17.16 -1.75
N GLU A 881 -26.04 -17.68 -2.99
CA GLU A 881 -24.98 -18.54 -3.52
C GLU A 881 -23.65 -17.78 -3.63
N LYS A 882 -23.66 -16.52 -4.11
CA LYS A 882 -22.44 -15.70 -4.19
C LYS A 882 -21.82 -15.50 -2.81
N SER A 883 -22.66 -15.20 -1.83
CA SER A 883 -22.23 -15.03 -0.43
C SER A 883 -21.65 -16.33 0.13
N ALA A 884 -22.28 -17.48 -0.11
CA ALA A 884 -21.76 -18.78 0.34
C ALA A 884 -20.37 -19.08 -0.27
N ILE A 885 -20.21 -18.89 -1.58
CA ILE A 885 -18.92 -19.09 -2.28
C ILE A 885 -17.85 -18.17 -1.68
N ALA A 886 -18.15 -16.87 -1.49
CA ALA A 886 -17.19 -15.90 -0.96
C ALA A 886 -16.73 -16.26 0.46
N VAL A 887 -17.64 -16.70 1.34
CA VAL A 887 -17.28 -17.12 2.71
C VAL A 887 -16.38 -18.36 2.68
N ILE A 888 -16.67 -19.34 1.83
CA ILE A 888 -15.83 -20.54 1.69
C ILE A 888 -14.45 -20.18 1.15
N GLN A 889 -14.38 -19.37 0.09
CA GLN A 889 -13.11 -18.94 -0.50
C GLN A 889 -12.24 -18.21 0.51
N ARG A 890 -12.80 -17.25 1.24
CA ARG A 890 -12.09 -16.53 2.30
C ARG A 890 -11.58 -17.49 3.37
N THR A 891 -12.41 -18.44 3.80
CA THR A 891 -12.02 -19.44 4.81
C THR A 891 -10.89 -20.34 4.30
N LEU A 892 -10.92 -20.77 3.05
CA LEU A 892 -9.84 -21.56 2.44
C LEU A 892 -8.54 -20.76 2.31
N LEU A 893 -8.61 -19.47 1.95
CA LEU A 893 -7.43 -18.61 1.85
C LEU A 893 -6.72 -18.40 3.20
N THR A 894 -7.44 -18.48 4.32
CA THR A 894 -6.84 -18.41 5.66
C THR A 894 -6.34 -19.76 6.17
N TRP A 895 -6.62 -20.86 5.45
CA TRP A 895 -6.17 -22.19 5.86
C TRP A 895 -4.66 -22.31 5.73
N ARG A 896 -4.02 -22.84 6.78
CA ARG A 896 -2.59 -23.10 6.84
C ARG A 896 -2.30 -24.46 7.42
N ILE A 897 -1.29 -25.12 6.87
CA ILE A 897 -0.82 -26.43 7.34
C ILE A 897 0.70 -26.48 7.42
N SER A 898 1.24 -27.14 8.45
CA SER A 898 2.68 -27.38 8.58
C SER A 898 3.18 -28.28 7.44
N GLU A 899 4.30 -27.91 6.82
CA GLU A 899 4.94 -28.74 5.78
C GLU A 899 5.30 -30.15 6.28
N LYS A 900 5.54 -30.33 7.58
CA LYS A 900 5.78 -31.66 8.16
C LYS A 900 4.55 -32.55 8.01
N LEU A 901 3.36 -31.98 8.17
CA LEU A 901 2.08 -32.67 8.03
C LEU A 901 1.70 -32.89 6.56
N LEU A 902 2.34 -32.22 5.59
CA LEU A 902 2.12 -32.48 4.16
C LEU A 902 2.94 -33.66 3.61
N ARG A 903 3.95 -34.14 4.34
CA ARG A 903 4.82 -35.25 3.88
C ARG A 903 4.13 -36.60 4.13
N LYS A 904 4.10 -37.49 3.12
CA LYS A 904 3.72 -38.90 3.33
C LYS A 904 4.71 -39.57 4.30
N PRO A 905 4.27 -40.43 5.23
CA PRO A 905 5.17 -41.21 6.07
C PRO A 905 6.05 -42.11 5.17
N LYS A 906 7.37 -41.93 5.24
CA LYS A 906 8.33 -42.82 4.54
C LYS A 906 8.41 -44.15 5.28
N ASN A 907 8.24 -45.27 4.57
CA ASN A 907 8.56 -46.60 5.10
C ASN A 907 10.07 -46.71 5.39
N LEU A 908 10.45 -47.52 6.40
CA LEU A 908 11.85 -47.66 6.85
C LEU A 908 12.85 -47.98 5.71
N ARG A 909 12.42 -48.71 4.67
CA ARG A 909 13.25 -49.02 3.49
C ARG A 909 13.53 -47.82 2.59
N GLU A 910 12.63 -46.82 2.53
CA GLU A 910 12.82 -45.60 1.72
C GLU A 910 13.69 -44.55 2.41
N ARG A 911 13.83 -44.63 3.75
CA ARG A 911 14.75 -43.77 4.50
C ARG A 911 16.22 -44.04 4.16
N PHE A 912 16.59 -45.30 3.89
CA PHE A 912 17.96 -45.66 3.54
C PHE A 912 18.34 -45.30 2.09
N SER A 913 17.38 -45.32 1.14
CA SER A 913 17.62 -44.86 -0.24
C SER A 913 17.71 -43.34 -0.38
N ALA A 914 17.24 -42.55 0.60
CA ALA A 914 17.21 -41.09 0.54
C ALA A 914 18.49 -40.40 1.06
N LEU A 915 19.45 -41.17 1.59
CA LEU A 915 20.74 -40.64 2.07
C LEU A 915 21.76 -40.39 0.94
N THR A 916 21.48 -40.86 -0.29
CA THR A 916 22.42 -40.77 -1.44
C THR A 916 21.84 -40.10 -2.70
N LYS A 917 20.60 -39.62 -2.68
CA LYS A 917 20.02 -38.85 -3.79
C LYS A 917 19.39 -37.55 -3.26
N GLN A 918 19.77 -36.42 -3.87
CA GLN A 918 19.02 -35.16 -3.76
C GLN A 918 17.53 -35.48 -3.86
N SER A 919 16.76 -35.10 -2.84
CA SER A 919 15.32 -35.33 -2.84
C SER A 919 14.73 -34.64 -4.08
N PRO A 920 14.07 -35.37 -5.00
CA PRO A 920 13.29 -34.70 -6.03
C PRO A 920 12.25 -33.87 -5.29
N GLN A 921 12.23 -32.56 -5.55
CA GLN A 921 11.15 -31.71 -5.05
C GLN A 921 9.84 -32.35 -5.52
N LEU A 922 8.93 -32.63 -4.58
CA LEU A 922 7.57 -32.99 -4.94
C LEU A 922 7.04 -31.87 -5.85
N PRO A 923 6.54 -32.17 -7.06
CA PRO A 923 5.89 -31.14 -7.87
C PRO A 923 4.81 -30.48 -7.01
N VAL A 924 4.69 -29.15 -7.03
CA VAL A 924 3.54 -28.50 -6.40
C VAL A 924 2.33 -28.93 -7.21
N LYS A 925 1.63 -29.94 -6.70
CA LYS A 925 0.46 -30.48 -7.37
C LYS A 925 -0.74 -29.62 -7.04
N LYS A 926 -1.55 -29.33 -8.06
CA LYS A 926 -2.81 -28.65 -7.90
C LYS A 926 -3.74 -29.54 -7.06
N ILE A 927 -4.23 -29.01 -5.95
CA ILE A 927 -5.21 -29.66 -5.09
C ILE A 927 -6.58 -29.34 -5.65
N ARG A 928 -7.41 -30.37 -5.84
CA ARG A 928 -8.80 -30.26 -6.22
C ARG A 928 -9.65 -30.69 -5.02
N LEU A 929 -10.46 -29.78 -4.51
CA LEU A 929 -11.32 -29.96 -3.35
C LEU A 929 -12.79 -29.91 -3.78
N ILE A 930 -13.56 -30.94 -3.46
CA ILE A 930 -15.02 -30.98 -3.68
C ILE A 930 -15.71 -30.89 -2.33
N VAL A 931 -16.58 -29.91 -2.16
CA VAL A 931 -17.39 -29.72 -0.96
C VAL A 931 -18.87 -29.73 -1.29
N GLN A 932 -19.68 -30.32 -0.41
CA GLN A 932 -21.13 -30.31 -0.44
C GLN A 932 -21.66 -29.32 0.60
N ILE A 933 -22.60 -28.46 0.18
CA ILE A 933 -23.40 -27.59 1.06
C ILE A 933 -24.76 -28.22 1.34
#